data_AF-A0A1A1ZFD2-F1
#
_entry.id   AF-A0A1A1ZFD2-F1
#
_cell.length_a   1.000
_cell.length_b   1.000
_cell.length_c   1.000
_cell.angle_alpha   90.00
_cell.angle_beta   90.00
_cell.angle_gamma   90.00
#
_symmetry.space_group_name_H-M   'P 1'
#
loop_
_entity.id
_entity.type
_entity.pdbx_description
1 polymer ?
#
loop_
_entity_poly.entity_id
_entity_poly.type
_entity_poly.pdbx_seq_one_letter_code
_entity_poly.pdbx_strand_id
1 'polypeptide(L)'
;MEFFREPRLPAPPMAEGDLTVDPPPALPKAAPANAIARLLPVAMLVAAGGMMLLYFTSGGASAGRGPMFLFFPAMMAVSVIGSLAYNARTANHTAQLNDDRRSYLEYLEGLDRTLAGAAASQHHSLHWTHPDPATLWTVVGGRRMWERSRQDLDYCKVRIGVGEQPLCTRLIAPSLGPVETQDPVTSAALGRLIRRRAVVADVPVVVLLRTASALTVNADPEVARALLRAIVCQLTVLHSPDDVRIAAVVAPTAAWDWDWLKWLAHHQHWRLADELGPARMTYHSLAEAITACRPPDEGTAPHVVVVVDDGSVPLIKQPFTDGPRLHVDDSTRLDGLTVQQAALCARRLAPYRHRLDDAGTTATMGWLELMGVRELDRIGAAEQWPQPRRLRAPIGVSEQGKPVMLDIKEAAQGGMGPHGLCVGATGSGKSEFLRTLLLGMVVSHPPDVLNLVLVDFKGGATFLGMDRVRHVSAVITNLAEEAPLVSRMRDALAGEMNRRQEMLRAAGRFASVADYEQARRRGLTMPPLPALFVVVDEFSELLAQYPEFAELFVAIGRLGRSLGMHLLLASQRLDEGRLRGLESHLSYRVCLKTFSASESRAVLSIPDAHHLPSSPGAAYLKTADGQMIRFQTAYVSAPQRVSRPTGDGVSPEPQVLTAAAVGSVVARSERSPAAAPSVARSLMDAVLDRMAGHGAAAHRVWLPPLRQSPALDALLACAPDQQPPLSVPIGLIDAPFEQRYDALMVDLAGAAGNVAIVGAPQSGKSTALRTLLTALAATNDPSAVQFYCLDFGGGALTPLGAMPHIGAVAGRSDAELCRRVIAEMEAVLRSREARFRRAGIDSMTDYRKMRHDDDPFGDVFLVVDGWATFRQEFDALEPRVIGIATQGLSFGVHLVLTASRWAELRPSLKDQIGTRIELRLGDPADSEMDRRRARQLGDLPPGRGITRDGKEMAIATPTPAVVTDDGSGRRAPRVELLPLQVPHDYGNAAVEIVIGIGETELKPVALDLVEHPHLIVLGEAECGKTATLRLLCREIMRVNDSGGAQIEIVDFRRTLLGEVETNHLSGYSMSAATLAARVPVLLERLQARMPDEGVTQQQLRTRSWWSGPEIYLVVDDYDLVAGATGNPLTPLADYLPHAKDVGLHVIVARRSGGAARAMFDPVLARMRDLGCMGLMMSAGQDEGVLLGAVRPSAQPPGRGTLITRGQPDQLIQVAWTDPPR
;
A
#
# COMPACT_ATOMS: atom_id res chain seq x y z
N MET A 1 -30.09 13.78 20.11
CA MET A 1 -29.81 13.34 21.49
C MET A 1 -30.66 12.12 21.74
N GLU A 2 -30.05 11.01 22.12
CA GLU A 2 -30.81 9.84 22.57
C GLU A 2 -31.33 10.13 23.97
N PHE A 3 -32.63 9.93 24.18
CA PHE A 3 -33.27 10.13 25.46
C PHE A 3 -33.56 8.79 26.10
N PHE A 4 -33.05 8.60 27.32
CA PHE A 4 -33.32 7.43 28.13
C PHE A 4 -34.53 7.70 29.02
N ARG A 5 -35.56 6.84 28.91
CA ARG A 5 -36.75 6.94 29.76
C ARG A 5 -36.41 6.41 31.15
N GLU A 6 -36.31 7.30 32.11
CA GLU A 6 -36.15 6.92 33.52
C GLU A 6 -37.48 6.45 34.13
N PRO A 7 -37.44 5.68 35.25
CA PRO A 7 -38.65 5.25 35.95
C PRO A 7 -39.57 6.42 36.29
N ARG A 8 -40.88 6.24 36.03
CA ARG A 8 -41.92 7.25 36.24
C ARG A 8 -41.96 7.69 37.71
N LEU A 9 -42.03 8.99 37.95
CA LEU A 9 -42.20 9.54 39.29
C LEU A 9 -43.65 9.35 39.76
N PRO A 10 -43.89 8.89 41.00
CA PRO A 10 -45.24 8.79 41.54
C PRO A 10 -45.86 10.20 41.66
N ALA A 11 -47.16 10.30 41.37
CA ALA A 11 -47.90 11.53 41.62
C ALA A 11 -47.96 11.81 43.14
N PRO A 12 -48.05 13.09 43.55
CA PRO A 12 -48.31 13.46 44.93
C PRO A 12 -49.56 12.72 45.46
N PRO A 13 -49.51 12.14 46.66
CA PRO A 13 -50.62 11.36 47.19
C PRO A 13 -51.86 12.24 47.39
N MET A 14 -53.02 11.71 46.99
CA MET A 14 -54.31 12.31 47.27
C MET A 14 -54.89 11.73 48.57
N ALA A 15 -55.60 12.55 49.33
CA ALA A 15 -56.34 12.07 50.50
C ALA A 15 -57.61 11.38 50.01
N GLU A 16 -57.63 10.05 50.05
CA GLU A 16 -58.76 9.22 49.66
C GLU A 16 -59.39 8.58 50.89
N GLY A 17 -60.73 8.47 50.92
CA GLY A 17 -61.48 7.86 52.01
C GLY A 17 -62.80 8.57 52.33
N ASP A 18 -63.69 7.86 53.01
CA ASP A 18 -64.96 8.39 53.48
C ASP A 18 -64.80 9.02 54.87
N LEU A 19 -65.21 10.28 55.01
CA LEU A 19 -65.19 10.98 56.29
C LEU A 19 -66.63 11.10 56.81
N THR A 20 -66.92 10.35 57.87
CA THR A 20 -68.23 10.36 58.54
C THR A 20 -68.30 11.58 59.45
N VAL A 21 -69.31 12.43 59.23
CA VAL A 21 -69.51 13.64 60.03
C VAL A 21 -70.48 13.35 61.17
N ASP A 22 -70.12 13.74 62.39
CA ASP A 22 -70.97 13.51 63.57
C ASP A 22 -72.26 14.34 63.50
N PRO A 23 -73.41 13.80 63.93
CA PRO A 23 -74.66 14.55 63.97
C PRO A 23 -74.55 15.75 64.93
N PRO A 24 -75.19 16.89 64.61
CA PRO A 24 -75.24 18.02 65.52
C PRO A 24 -75.88 17.62 66.86
N PRO A 25 -75.47 18.24 67.98
CA PRO A 25 -76.02 17.93 69.30
C PRO A 25 -77.54 18.11 69.28
N ALA A 26 -78.27 17.08 69.72
CA ALA A 26 -79.72 17.09 69.75
C ALA A 26 -80.22 18.06 70.84
N LEU A 27 -81.30 18.79 70.55
CA LEU A 27 -81.98 19.56 71.59
C LEU A 27 -82.44 18.60 72.70
N PRO A 28 -82.12 18.84 73.99
CA PRO A 28 -82.59 17.99 75.05
C PRO A 28 -84.11 18.01 75.04
N LYS A 29 -84.75 16.83 75.00
CA LYS A 29 -86.21 16.73 75.06
C LYS A 29 -86.68 17.46 76.31
N ALA A 30 -87.44 18.54 76.14
CA ALA A 30 -88.19 19.11 77.24
C ALA A 30 -89.05 17.98 77.82
N ALA A 31 -88.79 17.59 79.07
CA ALA A 31 -89.67 16.66 79.76
C ALA A 31 -91.10 17.21 79.63
N PRO A 32 -92.10 16.40 79.22
CA PRO A 32 -93.44 16.91 78.99
C PRO A 32 -93.92 17.55 80.29
N ALA A 33 -94.03 18.88 80.26
CA ALA A 33 -94.63 19.62 81.34
C ALA A 33 -96.10 19.18 81.37
N ASN A 34 -96.44 18.27 82.28
CA ASN A 34 -97.82 17.86 82.50
C ASN A 34 -98.65 19.13 82.69
N ALA A 35 -99.52 19.46 81.72
CA ALA A 35 -100.42 20.61 81.80
C ALA A 35 -101.31 20.53 83.06
N ILE A 36 -101.59 19.29 83.51
CA ILE A 36 -102.25 18.99 84.79
C ILE A 36 -101.44 19.49 85.99
N ALA A 37 -100.11 19.37 85.97
CA ALA A 37 -99.25 19.84 87.07
C ALA A 37 -99.15 21.38 87.15
N ARG A 38 -99.34 22.09 86.02
CA ARG A 38 -99.46 23.56 85.99
C ARG A 38 -100.85 24.07 86.39
N LEU A 39 -101.90 23.28 86.19
CA LEU A 39 -103.28 23.64 86.53
C LEU A 39 -103.70 23.24 87.96
N LEU A 40 -103.01 22.29 88.60
CA LEU A 40 -103.35 21.81 89.95
C LEU A 40 -103.45 22.94 91.00
N PRO A 41 -102.57 23.97 91.01
CA PRO A 41 -102.70 25.08 91.95
C PRO A 41 -103.90 25.99 91.65
N VAL A 42 -104.23 26.17 90.37
CA VAL A 42 -105.34 27.04 89.92
C VAL A 42 -106.70 26.36 90.14
N ALA A 43 -106.79 25.05 89.89
CA ALA A 43 -107.99 24.25 90.13
C ALA A 43 -108.33 24.17 91.63
N MET A 44 -107.33 24.07 92.51
CA MET A 44 -107.56 24.14 93.96
C MET A 44 -108.07 25.51 94.42
N LEU A 45 -107.62 26.59 93.78
CA LEU A 45 -108.05 27.95 94.10
C LEU A 45 -109.52 28.20 93.69
N VAL A 46 -109.94 27.64 92.55
CA VAL A 46 -111.33 27.69 92.07
C VAL A 46 -112.26 26.80 92.91
N ALA A 47 -111.79 25.62 93.34
CA ALA A 47 -112.56 24.73 94.22
C ALA A 47 -112.77 25.33 95.62
N ALA A 48 -111.77 26.05 96.15
CA ALA A 48 -111.89 26.78 97.41
C ALA A 48 -112.89 27.96 97.31
N GLY A 49 -112.86 28.71 96.20
CA GLY A 49 -113.79 29.82 95.95
C GLY A 49 -115.24 29.35 95.76
N GLY A 50 -115.46 28.24 95.05
CA GLY A 50 -116.80 27.68 94.81
C GLY A 50 -117.48 27.16 96.09
N MET A 51 -116.71 26.58 97.02
CA MET A 51 -117.26 26.05 98.27
C MET A 51 -117.59 27.16 99.29
N MET A 52 -116.88 28.29 99.23
CA MET A 52 -117.16 29.49 100.04
C MET A 52 -118.44 30.23 99.57
N LEU A 53 -118.73 30.22 98.27
CA LEU A 53 -119.95 30.80 97.70
C LEU A 53 -121.21 29.97 98.03
N LEU A 54 -121.08 28.63 98.07
CA LEU A 54 -122.13 27.71 98.52
C LEU A 54 -122.48 27.91 100.00
N TYR A 55 -121.51 28.32 100.83
CA TYR A 55 -121.74 28.60 102.24
C TYR A 55 -122.46 29.95 102.50
N PHE A 56 -122.34 30.91 101.57
CA PHE A 56 -122.96 32.24 101.70
C PHE A 56 -124.38 32.36 101.10
N THR A 57 -124.83 31.37 100.31
CA THR A 57 -126.10 31.44 99.56
C THR A 57 -127.24 30.59 100.15
N SER A 58 -126.94 29.69 101.10
CA SER A 58 -127.96 28.99 101.89
C SER A 58 -128.12 29.62 103.28
N GLY A 59 -129.11 30.51 103.41
CA GLY A 59 -129.49 31.09 104.71
C GLY A 59 -130.07 30.03 105.64
N GLY A 60 -129.31 29.69 106.68
CA GLY A 60 -129.74 28.83 107.78
C GLY A 60 -128.80 29.02 108.98
N ALA A 61 -129.28 29.71 110.00
CA ALA A 61 -128.59 29.94 111.27
C ALA A 61 -128.43 28.63 112.07
N SER A 62 -127.44 28.61 112.99
CA SER A 62 -127.01 27.57 113.95
C SER A 62 -126.06 26.49 113.42
N ALA A 63 -124.73 26.70 113.39
CA ALA A 63 -123.74 26.75 114.49
C ALA A 63 -123.37 25.38 115.11
N GLY A 64 -122.11 24.95 114.91
CA GLY A 64 -121.49 23.85 115.64
C GLY A 64 -120.09 23.46 115.13
N ARG A 65 -119.05 24.03 115.75
CA ARG A 65 -117.61 23.94 115.41
C ARG A 65 -117.06 22.50 115.45
N GLY A 66 -116.43 22.05 114.36
CA GLY A 66 -115.63 20.82 114.29
C GLY A 66 -114.15 21.09 113.90
N PRO A 67 -113.20 20.22 114.29
CA PRO A 67 -111.75 20.42 114.20
C PRO A 67 -111.13 20.49 112.78
N MET A 68 -111.96 20.56 111.72
CA MET A 68 -111.51 20.60 110.32
C MET A 68 -111.02 21.98 109.82
N PHE A 69 -111.18 23.06 110.59
CA PHE A 69 -110.85 24.42 110.13
C PHE A 69 -109.33 24.75 110.11
N LEU A 70 -108.49 23.93 110.76
CA LEU A 70 -107.04 24.17 110.89
C LEU A 70 -106.18 23.55 109.78
N PHE A 71 -106.73 22.70 108.91
CA PHE A 71 -105.95 22.01 107.86
C PHE A 71 -105.60 22.92 106.65
N PHE A 72 -106.33 24.03 106.47
CA PHE A 72 -106.27 24.86 105.26
C PHE A 72 -105.00 25.75 105.15
N PRO A 73 -104.50 26.39 106.22
CA PRO A 73 -103.29 27.23 106.13
C PRO A 73 -102.00 26.42 105.91
N ALA A 74 -101.92 25.19 106.46
CA ALA A 74 -100.71 24.37 106.40
C ALA A 74 -100.38 23.87 104.97
N MET A 75 -101.40 23.65 104.14
CA MET A 75 -101.22 23.18 102.76
C MET A 75 -100.75 24.29 101.79
N MET A 76 -101.09 25.55 102.06
CA MET A 76 -100.64 26.70 101.26
C MET A 76 -99.12 26.93 101.32
N ALA A 77 -98.50 26.70 102.49
CA ALA A 77 -97.06 26.93 102.69
C ALA A 77 -96.19 25.93 101.90
N VAL A 78 -96.60 24.67 101.79
CA VAL A 78 -95.87 23.62 101.04
C VAL A 78 -95.88 23.88 99.52
N SER A 79 -96.89 24.60 99.02
CA SER A 79 -97.04 24.90 97.58
C SER A 79 -96.05 25.96 97.07
N VAL A 80 -95.75 26.99 97.88
CA VAL A 80 -94.85 28.09 97.47
C VAL A 80 -93.38 27.63 97.37
N ILE A 81 -92.93 26.79 98.31
CA ILE A 81 -91.55 26.27 98.31
C ILE A 81 -91.30 25.34 97.11
N GLY A 82 -92.30 24.54 96.71
CA GLY A 82 -92.22 23.68 95.52
C GLY A 82 -92.09 24.46 94.19
N SER A 83 -92.63 25.69 94.12
CA SER A 83 -92.59 26.51 92.91
C SER A 83 -91.22 27.15 92.65
N LEU A 84 -90.50 27.57 93.70
CA LEU A 84 -89.16 28.18 93.58
C LEU A 84 -88.07 27.19 93.13
N ALA A 85 -88.13 25.94 93.60
CA ALA A 85 -87.17 24.90 93.21
C ALA A 85 -87.25 24.49 91.73
N TYR A 86 -88.41 24.69 91.09
CA TYR A 86 -88.62 24.38 89.67
C TYR A 86 -87.94 25.42 88.74
N ASN A 87 -87.87 26.70 89.15
CA ASN A 87 -87.29 27.77 88.33
C ASN A 87 -85.75 27.73 88.26
N ALA A 88 -85.07 27.25 89.30
CA ALA A 88 -83.60 27.15 89.33
C ALA A 88 -83.03 26.07 88.38
N ARG A 89 -83.81 25.05 88.02
CA ARG A 89 -83.41 24.03 87.03
C ARG A 89 -83.37 24.54 85.59
N THR A 90 -84.01 25.67 85.30
CA THR A 90 -84.08 26.24 83.94
C THR A 90 -82.83 27.03 83.53
N ALA A 91 -82.05 27.57 84.48
CA ALA A 91 -80.86 28.39 84.19
C ALA A 91 -79.62 27.58 83.76
N ASN A 92 -79.46 26.35 84.26
CA ASN A 92 -78.38 25.45 83.83
C ASN A 92 -78.58 24.90 82.40
N HIS A 93 -79.81 24.96 81.87
CA HIS A 93 -80.15 24.40 80.56
C HIS A 93 -79.58 25.21 79.39
N THR A 94 -79.58 26.54 79.51
CA THR A 94 -79.04 27.47 78.50
C THR A 94 -77.51 27.50 78.43
N ALA A 95 -76.81 27.27 79.55
CA ALA A 95 -75.36 27.25 79.58
C ALA A 95 -74.79 26.00 78.90
N GLN A 96 -75.40 24.83 79.15
CA GLN A 96 -75.00 23.55 78.57
C GLN A 96 -75.23 23.53 77.04
N LEU A 97 -76.36 24.08 76.57
CA LEU A 97 -76.63 24.24 75.13
C LEU A 97 -75.62 25.12 74.39
N ASN A 98 -75.09 26.17 75.03
CA ASN A 98 -74.10 27.05 74.40
C ASN A 98 -72.70 26.40 74.34
N ASP A 99 -72.35 25.57 75.31
CA ASP A 99 -71.08 24.83 75.35
C ASP A 99 -71.07 23.69 74.31
N ASP A 100 -72.20 22.98 74.15
CA ASP A 100 -72.40 21.97 73.09
C ASP A 100 -72.30 22.59 71.69
N ARG A 101 -72.90 23.79 71.47
CA ARG A 101 -72.77 24.53 70.21
C ARG A 101 -71.33 24.92 69.92
N ARG A 102 -70.61 25.45 70.91
CA ARG A 102 -69.20 25.85 70.76
C ARG A 102 -68.34 24.65 70.38
N SER A 103 -68.46 23.56 71.12
CA SER A 103 -67.70 22.32 70.88
C SER A 103 -67.96 21.74 69.48
N TYR A 104 -69.22 21.76 69.03
CA TYR A 104 -69.56 21.29 67.69
C TYR A 104 -69.05 22.23 66.58
N LEU A 105 -69.08 23.55 66.78
CA LEU A 105 -68.51 24.51 65.83
C LEU A 105 -66.98 24.39 65.73
N GLU A 106 -66.29 24.18 66.86
CA GLU A 106 -64.84 23.90 66.89
C GLU A 106 -64.51 22.57 66.17
N TYR A 107 -65.35 21.54 66.32
CA TYR A 107 -65.29 20.30 65.53
C TYR A 107 -65.45 20.57 64.02
N LEU A 108 -66.47 21.33 63.61
CA LEU A 108 -66.70 21.69 62.21
C LEU A 108 -65.54 22.50 61.62
N GLU A 109 -64.88 23.36 62.41
CA GLU A 109 -63.69 24.11 61.98
C GLU A 109 -62.45 23.20 61.82
N GLY A 110 -62.28 22.23 62.71
CA GLY A 110 -61.27 21.17 62.55
C GLY A 110 -61.52 20.35 61.28
N LEU A 111 -62.77 20.00 61.04
CA LEU A 111 -63.19 19.28 59.83
C LEU A 111 -62.97 20.10 58.55
N ASP A 112 -63.29 21.41 58.56
CA ASP A 112 -63.03 22.31 57.42
C ASP A 112 -61.54 22.37 57.06
N ARG A 113 -60.65 22.41 58.07
CA ARG A 113 -59.19 22.38 57.84
C ARG A 113 -58.72 21.08 57.20
N THR A 114 -59.22 19.93 57.67
CA THR A 114 -58.90 18.61 57.08
C THR A 114 -59.37 18.52 55.63
N LEU A 115 -60.61 18.95 55.35
CA LEU A 115 -61.17 18.97 53.99
C LEU A 115 -60.45 19.97 53.08
N ALA A 116 -60.01 21.11 53.61
CA ALA A 116 -59.19 22.06 52.87
C ALA A 116 -57.83 21.46 52.48
N GLY A 117 -57.20 20.71 53.39
CA GLY A 117 -55.97 19.97 53.12
C GLY A 117 -56.18 18.89 52.04
N ALA A 118 -57.26 18.11 52.15
CA ALA A 118 -57.63 17.12 51.13
C ALA A 118 -57.86 17.75 49.75
N ALA A 119 -58.59 18.88 49.70
CA ALA A 119 -58.82 19.62 48.47
C ALA A 119 -57.51 20.15 47.85
N ALA A 120 -56.59 20.67 48.68
CA ALA A 120 -55.28 21.12 48.22
C ALA A 120 -54.41 19.98 47.68
N SER A 121 -54.40 18.81 48.34
CA SER A 121 -53.70 17.62 47.85
C SER A 121 -54.30 17.09 46.54
N GLN A 122 -55.63 17.05 46.41
CA GLN A 122 -56.32 16.72 45.16
C GLN A 122 -55.94 17.69 44.04
N HIS A 123 -56.00 19.00 44.30
CA HIS A 123 -55.61 20.02 43.34
C HIS A 123 -54.15 19.84 42.90
N HIS A 124 -53.21 19.66 43.83
CA HIS A 124 -51.80 19.48 43.53
C HIS A 124 -51.52 18.20 42.72
N SER A 125 -52.14 17.07 43.09
CA SER A 125 -51.96 15.80 42.39
C SER A 125 -52.55 15.82 40.97
N LEU A 126 -53.73 16.43 40.80
CA LEU A 126 -54.35 16.58 39.48
C LEU A 126 -53.54 17.50 38.56
N HIS A 127 -53.05 18.65 39.05
CA HIS A 127 -52.17 19.53 38.27
C HIS A 127 -50.77 18.95 38.04
N TRP A 128 -50.28 18.08 38.93
CA TRP A 128 -49.06 17.30 38.66
C TRP A 128 -49.28 16.34 37.51
N THR A 129 -50.37 15.57 37.55
CA THR A 129 -50.68 14.52 36.56
C THR A 129 -51.06 15.13 35.20
N HIS A 130 -51.80 16.24 35.22
CA HIS A 130 -52.29 16.99 34.06
C HIS A 130 -51.82 18.45 34.12
N PRO A 131 -50.53 18.70 33.84
CA PRO A 131 -49.95 20.04 33.95
C PRO A 131 -50.59 21.02 32.97
N ASP A 132 -50.51 22.30 33.31
CA ASP A 132 -50.95 23.37 32.43
C ASP A 132 -50.20 23.30 31.08
N PRO A 133 -50.91 23.26 29.93
CA PRO A 133 -50.31 23.22 28.61
C PRO A 133 -49.26 24.30 28.36
N ALA A 134 -49.42 25.50 28.93
CA ALA A 134 -48.47 26.60 28.80
C ALA A 134 -47.11 26.33 29.45
N THR A 135 -47.03 25.33 30.34
CA THR A 135 -45.81 24.95 31.07
C THR A 135 -45.11 23.72 30.49
N LEU A 136 -45.70 23.01 29.53
CA LEU A 136 -45.18 21.74 29.02
C LEU A 136 -43.75 21.82 28.47
N TRP A 137 -43.35 22.96 27.91
CA TRP A 137 -42.02 23.17 27.37
C TRP A 137 -40.91 23.11 28.44
N THR A 138 -41.25 23.22 29.73
CA THR A 138 -40.31 23.05 30.85
C THR A 138 -40.11 21.57 31.22
N VAL A 139 -41.07 20.71 30.87
CA VAL A 139 -41.01 19.26 31.10
C VAL A 139 -40.08 18.58 30.08
N VAL A 140 -40.00 19.13 28.87
CA VAL A 140 -39.19 18.60 27.77
C VAL A 140 -37.71 18.54 28.17
N GLY A 141 -37.11 17.36 28.01
CA GLY A 141 -35.72 17.07 28.38
C GLY A 141 -35.52 16.65 29.84
N GLY A 142 -36.55 16.75 30.69
CA GLY A 142 -36.53 16.25 32.06
C GLY A 142 -37.08 14.82 32.19
N ARG A 143 -37.03 14.27 33.42
CA ARG A 143 -37.52 12.91 33.77
C ARG A 143 -38.96 12.61 33.37
N ARG A 144 -39.82 13.63 33.33
CA ARG A 144 -41.25 13.49 33.06
C ARG A 144 -41.60 13.53 31.56
N MET A 145 -40.62 13.75 30.69
CA MET A 145 -40.80 13.62 29.25
C MET A 145 -41.01 12.15 28.87
N TRP A 146 -42.04 11.88 28.08
CA TRP A 146 -42.43 10.52 27.64
C TRP A 146 -42.69 9.53 28.80
N GLU A 147 -43.14 10.04 29.95
CA GLU A 147 -43.34 9.23 31.15
C GLU A 147 -44.53 8.26 31.06
N ARG A 148 -45.45 8.43 30.11
CA ARG A 148 -46.65 7.59 29.94
C ARG A 148 -46.47 6.54 28.85
N SER A 149 -46.76 5.28 29.19
CA SER A 149 -46.76 4.10 28.30
C SER A 149 -48.19 3.64 27.98
N ARG A 150 -48.32 2.76 26.98
CA ARG A 150 -49.62 2.17 26.59
C ARG A 150 -50.33 1.37 27.70
N GLN A 151 -49.60 0.93 28.71
CA GLN A 151 -50.15 0.13 29.82
C GLN A 151 -50.71 1.00 30.95
N ASP A 152 -50.38 2.28 30.98
CA ASP A 152 -50.81 3.19 32.03
C ASP A 152 -52.29 3.57 31.88
N LEU A 153 -53.00 3.69 33.01
CA LEU A 153 -54.42 4.08 33.03
C LEU A 153 -54.68 5.51 32.53
N ASP A 154 -53.65 6.35 32.47
CA ASP A 154 -53.70 7.73 31.97
C ASP A 154 -53.11 7.91 30.56
N TYR A 155 -52.85 6.79 29.87
CA TYR A 155 -52.51 6.80 28.45
C TYR A 155 -53.60 7.48 27.62
N CYS A 156 -53.22 8.46 26.81
CA CYS A 156 -54.14 9.28 26.00
C CYS A 156 -55.25 10.02 26.80
N LYS A 157 -55.08 10.24 28.11
CA LYS A 157 -55.90 11.20 28.88
C LYS A 157 -55.35 12.61 28.75
N VAL A 158 -56.14 13.53 28.21
CA VAL A 158 -55.70 14.89 27.90
C VAL A 158 -56.58 15.91 28.62
N ARG A 159 -55.96 16.95 29.17
CA ARG A 159 -56.65 18.08 29.79
C ARG A 159 -57.19 19.01 28.70
N ILE A 160 -58.46 19.38 28.82
CA ILE A 160 -59.13 20.29 27.87
C ILE A 160 -59.40 21.67 28.48
N GLY A 161 -59.27 21.80 29.80
CA GLY A 161 -59.54 23.03 30.53
C GLY A 161 -59.47 22.83 32.04
N VAL A 162 -59.90 23.85 32.78
CA VAL A 162 -60.10 23.80 34.24
C VAL A 162 -61.56 24.05 34.58
N GLY A 163 -62.05 23.36 35.60
CA GLY A 163 -63.42 23.44 36.07
C GLY A 163 -63.56 22.94 37.52
N GLU A 164 -64.78 22.61 37.92
CA GLU A 164 -65.08 22.09 39.25
C GLU A 164 -65.18 20.55 39.22
N GLN A 165 -64.56 19.86 40.18
CA GLN A 165 -64.76 18.42 40.40
C GLN A 165 -65.16 18.12 41.84
N PRO A 166 -65.92 17.04 42.09
CA PRO A 166 -66.19 16.59 43.46
C PRO A 166 -64.91 16.33 44.26
N LEU A 167 -64.94 16.65 45.55
CA LEU A 167 -63.86 16.30 46.48
C LEU A 167 -63.74 14.77 46.59
N CYS A 168 -62.53 14.22 46.41
CA CYS A 168 -62.29 12.77 46.47
C CYS A 168 -62.53 12.19 47.87
N THR A 169 -62.33 12.98 48.93
CA THR A 169 -62.73 12.63 50.30
C THR A 169 -64.24 12.82 50.46
N ARG A 170 -65.00 11.73 50.39
CA ARG A 170 -66.46 11.81 50.44
C ARG A 170 -66.93 12.12 51.86
N LEU A 171 -67.69 13.18 52.01
CA LEU A 171 -68.38 13.51 53.27
C LEU A 171 -69.67 12.68 53.38
N ILE A 172 -69.72 11.78 54.35
CA ILE A 172 -70.96 11.06 54.68
C ILE A 172 -71.74 11.94 55.65
N ALA A 173 -72.81 12.56 55.15
CA ALA A 173 -73.70 13.36 55.96
C ALA A 173 -74.42 12.46 57.00
N PRO A 174 -74.49 12.88 58.28
CA PRO A 174 -75.19 12.11 59.30
C PRO A 174 -76.70 12.12 59.03
N SER A 175 -77.40 11.06 59.43
CA SER A 175 -78.86 11.05 59.46
C SER A 175 -79.35 12.05 60.51
N LEU A 176 -79.88 13.18 60.05
CA LEU A 176 -80.46 14.20 60.92
C LEU A 176 -81.87 13.75 61.35
N GLY A 177 -82.16 13.78 62.65
CA GLY A 177 -83.50 13.50 63.19
C GLY A 177 -84.57 14.51 62.74
N PRO A 178 -85.81 14.45 63.25
CA PRO A 178 -86.86 15.41 62.92
C PRO A 178 -86.41 16.86 63.11
N VAL A 179 -86.80 17.78 62.21
CA VAL A 179 -86.39 19.20 62.21
C VAL A 179 -86.60 19.88 63.58
N GLU A 180 -87.63 19.45 64.30
CA GLU A 180 -88.00 19.93 65.65
C GLU A 180 -86.95 19.64 66.74
N THR A 181 -86.05 18.67 66.51
CA THR A 181 -84.99 18.25 67.45
C THR A 181 -83.61 18.80 67.10
N GLN A 182 -83.50 19.51 65.97
CA GLN A 182 -82.25 20.04 65.46
C GLN A 182 -82.01 21.46 65.96
N ASP A 183 -80.77 21.75 66.38
CA ASP A 183 -80.36 23.13 66.62
C ASP A 183 -80.10 23.85 65.27
N PRO A 184 -80.78 24.98 64.98
CA PRO A 184 -80.71 25.63 63.67
C PRO A 184 -79.32 26.21 63.35
N VAL A 185 -78.53 26.58 64.36
CA VAL A 185 -77.21 27.19 64.16
C VAL A 185 -76.19 26.15 63.71
N THR A 186 -76.08 25.05 64.45
CA THR A 186 -75.17 23.93 64.13
C THR A 186 -75.57 23.21 62.84
N SER A 187 -76.87 23.03 62.60
CA SER A 187 -77.38 22.41 61.36
C SER A 187 -77.12 23.29 60.12
N ALA A 188 -77.29 24.61 60.24
CA ALA A 188 -76.96 25.54 59.15
C ALA A 188 -75.45 25.64 58.90
N ALA A 189 -74.62 25.56 59.95
CA ALA A 189 -73.16 25.53 59.83
C ALA A 189 -72.69 24.26 59.11
N LEU A 190 -73.21 23.09 59.48
CA LEU A 190 -72.95 21.82 58.79
C LEU A 190 -73.36 21.87 57.32
N GLY A 191 -74.57 22.34 57.01
CA GLY A 191 -75.06 22.47 55.64
C GLY A 191 -74.23 23.46 54.79
N ARG A 192 -73.69 24.53 55.39
CA ARG A 192 -72.75 25.44 54.72
C ARG A 192 -71.40 24.78 54.45
N LEU A 193 -70.86 24.01 55.40
CA LEU A 193 -69.59 23.31 55.23
C LEU A 193 -69.65 22.28 54.10
N ILE A 194 -70.70 21.44 54.09
CA ILE A 194 -70.91 20.42 53.05
C ILE A 194 -70.98 21.07 51.67
N ARG A 195 -71.77 22.15 51.51
CA ARG A 195 -71.85 22.86 50.22
C ARG A 195 -70.54 23.51 49.82
N ARG A 196 -69.82 24.13 50.75
CA ARG A 196 -68.54 24.83 50.48
C ARG A 196 -67.42 23.87 50.07
N ARG A 197 -67.43 22.64 50.60
CA ARG A 197 -66.37 21.63 50.38
C ARG A 197 -66.81 20.46 49.49
N ALA A 198 -68.00 20.53 48.88
CA ALA A 198 -68.50 19.51 47.97
C ALA A 198 -67.64 19.37 46.70
N VAL A 199 -67.08 20.49 46.23
CA VAL A 199 -66.30 20.58 45.00
C VAL A 199 -64.96 21.27 45.24
N VAL A 200 -63.97 20.90 44.42
CA VAL A 200 -62.68 21.57 44.28
C VAL A 200 -62.72 22.33 42.95
N ALA A 201 -62.59 23.65 43.01
CA ALA A 201 -62.53 24.51 41.84
C ALA A 201 -61.11 24.53 41.24
N ASP A 202 -60.97 25.07 40.01
CA ASP A 202 -59.71 25.24 39.29
C ASP A 202 -58.91 23.94 39.05
N VAL A 203 -59.61 22.80 38.93
CA VAL A 203 -58.96 21.50 38.68
C VAL A 203 -59.04 21.07 37.21
N PRO A 204 -58.04 20.33 36.69
CA PRO A 204 -58.02 19.82 35.33
C PRO A 204 -59.27 19.01 34.94
N VAL A 205 -60.00 19.46 33.92
CA VAL A 205 -61.03 18.67 33.23
C VAL A 205 -60.36 17.87 32.12
N VAL A 206 -60.51 16.55 32.16
CA VAL A 206 -59.79 15.63 31.27
C VAL A 206 -60.73 14.79 30.43
N VAL A 207 -60.31 14.50 29.20
CA VAL A 207 -61.00 13.61 28.27
C VAL A 207 -60.08 12.45 27.92
N LEU A 208 -60.62 11.24 27.90
CA LEU A 208 -59.90 10.06 27.44
C LEU A 208 -60.11 9.89 25.94
N LEU A 209 -59.07 10.18 25.14
CA LEU A 209 -59.14 10.08 23.68
C LEU A 209 -59.22 8.63 23.19
N ARG A 210 -58.82 7.65 24.01
CA ARG A 210 -58.89 6.22 23.65
C ARG A 210 -60.32 5.72 23.45
N THR A 211 -61.27 6.23 24.24
CA THR A 211 -62.67 5.76 24.26
C THR A 211 -63.61 6.62 23.40
N ALA A 212 -63.17 7.81 23.00
CA ALA A 212 -63.94 8.71 22.14
C ALA A 212 -63.55 8.49 20.68
N SER A 213 -64.47 8.00 19.85
CA SER A 213 -64.23 7.77 18.40
C SER A 213 -64.05 9.08 17.62
N ALA A 214 -64.55 10.20 18.12
CA ALA A 214 -64.25 11.53 17.62
C ALA A 214 -64.48 12.58 18.72
N LEU A 215 -63.64 13.62 18.75
CA LEU A 215 -63.81 14.80 19.60
C LEU A 215 -64.01 16.03 18.69
N THR A 216 -65.20 16.60 18.73
CA THR A 216 -65.54 17.84 18.00
C THR A 216 -65.54 19.02 18.95
N VAL A 217 -64.80 20.08 18.62
CA VAL A 217 -64.73 21.30 19.43
C VAL A 217 -65.65 22.35 18.81
N ASN A 218 -66.86 22.51 19.34
CA ASN A 218 -67.82 23.50 18.86
C ASN A 218 -67.54 24.88 19.48
N ALA A 219 -66.53 25.58 18.96
CA ALA A 219 -66.13 26.92 19.39
C ALA A 219 -65.65 27.74 18.18
N ASP A 220 -65.36 29.03 18.37
CA ASP A 220 -64.72 29.86 17.35
C ASP A 220 -63.45 29.18 16.83
N PRO A 221 -63.17 29.22 15.50
CA PRO A 221 -62.05 28.49 14.91
C PRO A 221 -60.70 28.76 15.57
N GLU A 222 -60.46 29.99 16.03
CA GLU A 222 -59.22 30.34 16.74
C GLU A 222 -59.11 29.66 18.11
N VAL A 223 -60.20 29.65 18.88
CA VAL A 223 -60.28 29.00 20.19
C VAL A 223 -60.16 27.49 20.04
N ALA A 224 -60.83 26.93 19.04
CA ALA A 224 -60.78 25.50 18.74
C ALA A 224 -59.37 25.06 18.31
N ARG A 225 -58.70 25.81 17.41
CA ARG A 225 -57.28 25.55 17.06
C ARG A 225 -56.35 25.70 18.26
N ALA A 226 -56.58 26.68 19.14
CA ALA A 226 -55.78 26.87 20.34
C ALA A 226 -55.87 25.66 21.29
N LEU A 227 -57.08 25.13 21.50
CA LEU A 227 -57.31 23.93 22.28
C LEU A 227 -56.66 22.70 21.64
N LEU A 228 -56.78 22.52 20.32
CA LEU A 228 -56.16 21.40 19.62
C LEU A 228 -54.63 21.42 19.70
N ARG A 229 -53.99 22.60 19.59
CA ARG A 229 -52.54 22.74 19.82
C ARG A 229 -52.16 22.34 21.25
N ALA A 230 -52.96 22.73 22.25
CA ALA A 230 -52.76 22.31 23.64
C ALA A 230 -52.85 20.78 23.80
N ILE A 231 -53.81 20.14 23.14
CA ILE A 231 -53.97 18.68 23.13
C ILE A 231 -52.76 17.98 22.49
N VAL A 232 -52.31 18.44 21.32
CA VAL A 232 -51.16 17.86 20.61
C VAL A 232 -49.87 17.99 21.42
N CYS A 233 -49.60 19.16 22.02
CA CYS A 233 -48.43 19.34 22.87
C CYS A 233 -48.46 18.43 24.11
N GLN A 234 -49.62 18.28 24.77
CA GLN A 234 -49.75 17.34 25.90
C GLN A 234 -49.44 15.90 25.49
N LEU A 235 -49.98 15.45 24.35
CA LEU A 235 -49.76 14.09 23.84
C LEU A 235 -48.27 13.84 23.53
N THR A 236 -47.63 14.76 22.81
CA THR A 236 -46.26 14.59 22.33
C THR A 236 -45.19 14.75 23.41
N VAL A 237 -45.46 15.53 24.46
CA VAL A 237 -44.55 15.67 25.61
C VAL A 237 -44.64 14.48 26.56
N LEU A 238 -45.84 13.91 26.76
CA LEU A 238 -46.06 12.85 27.74
C LEU A 238 -45.92 11.42 27.18
N HIS A 239 -45.95 11.23 25.85
CA HIS A 239 -45.83 9.91 25.21
C HIS A 239 -44.69 9.87 24.20
N SER A 240 -44.02 8.72 24.07
CA SER A 240 -42.99 8.50 23.05
C SER A 240 -43.58 8.51 21.63
N PRO A 241 -42.83 8.93 20.59
CA PRO A 241 -43.25 8.78 19.20
C PRO A 241 -43.49 7.31 18.79
N ASP A 242 -42.92 6.35 19.50
CA ASP A 242 -43.19 4.92 19.25
C ASP A 242 -44.57 4.48 19.78
N ASP A 243 -45.14 5.25 20.70
CA ASP A 243 -46.45 4.99 21.29
C ASP A 243 -47.55 5.80 20.61
N VAL A 244 -47.35 7.09 20.36
CA VAL A 244 -48.34 7.99 19.77
C VAL A 244 -47.77 8.70 18.54
N ARG A 245 -48.56 8.77 17.46
CA ARG A 245 -48.24 9.55 16.25
C ARG A 245 -49.33 10.58 15.99
N ILE A 246 -48.95 11.70 15.40
CA ILE A 246 -49.86 12.80 15.08
C ILE A 246 -49.93 12.95 13.56
N ALA A 247 -51.09 12.67 12.98
CA ALA A 247 -51.40 12.97 11.59
C ALA A 247 -52.25 14.25 11.52
N ALA A 248 -52.09 15.03 10.45
CA ALA A 248 -52.87 16.24 10.24
C ALA A 248 -53.52 16.20 8.86
N VAL A 249 -54.83 16.44 8.80
CA VAL A 249 -55.61 16.63 7.57
C VAL A 249 -55.97 18.10 7.53
N VAL A 250 -55.24 18.87 6.73
CA VAL A 250 -55.29 20.33 6.78
C VAL A 250 -55.58 20.91 5.41
N ALA A 251 -56.58 21.79 5.32
CA ALA A 251 -56.85 22.56 4.12
C ALA A 251 -55.69 23.54 3.82
N PRO A 252 -55.39 23.85 2.55
CA PRO A 252 -54.30 24.77 2.20
C PRO A 252 -54.36 26.13 2.91
N THR A 253 -55.58 26.62 3.21
CA THR A 253 -55.83 27.88 3.93
C THR A 253 -55.43 27.84 5.42
N ALA A 254 -55.43 26.66 6.05
CA ALA A 254 -55.06 26.46 7.45
C ALA A 254 -53.64 25.88 7.63
N ALA A 255 -52.91 25.59 6.53
CA ALA A 255 -51.60 24.94 6.56
C ALA A 255 -50.57 25.66 7.45
N TRP A 256 -50.59 27.00 7.47
CA TRP A 256 -49.65 27.80 8.26
C TRP A 256 -49.88 27.65 9.78
N ASP A 257 -51.13 27.46 10.22
CA ASP A 257 -51.47 27.26 11.64
C ASP A 257 -50.93 25.93 12.20
N TRP A 258 -50.59 24.99 11.31
CA TRP A 258 -50.13 23.63 11.62
C TRP A 258 -48.68 23.35 11.18
N ASP A 259 -48.00 24.29 10.52
CA ASP A 259 -46.63 24.10 10.02
C ASP A 259 -45.61 23.78 11.14
N TRP A 260 -45.90 24.17 12.39
CA TRP A 260 -45.09 23.87 13.55
C TRP A 260 -44.97 22.36 13.84
N LEU A 261 -45.89 21.52 13.34
CA LEU A 261 -45.84 20.06 13.48
C LEU A 261 -44.58 19.43 12.88
N LYS A 262 -43.93 20.10 11.90
CA LYS A 262 -42.69 19.63 11.24
C LYS A 262 -41.54 19.35 12.22
N TRP A 263 -41.56 20.00 13.39
CA TRP A 263 -40.53 19.82 14.42
C TRP A 263 -40.76 18.59 15.30
N LEU A 264 -41.96 18.00 15.29
CA LEU A 264 -42.31 16.85 16.13
C LEU A 264 -41.89 15.54 15.47
N ALA A 265 -41.13 14.72 16.20
CA ALA A 265 -40.85 13.34 15.79
C ALA A 265 -42.14 12.51 15.65
N HIS A 266 -43.18 12.83 16.43
CA HIS A 266 -44.50 12.22 16.38
C HIS A 266 -45.26 12.46 15.07
N HIS A 267 -44.87 13.48 14.29
CA HIS A 267 -45.46 13.81 13.00
C HIS A 267 -44.70 13.18 11.81
N GLN A 268 -43.70 12.36 12.09
CA GLN A 268 -42.93 11.63 11.09
C GLN A 268 -43.53 10.23 10.87
N HIS A 269 -43.65 9.83 9.62
CA HIS A 269 -44.14 8.51 9.24
C HIS A 269 -43.12 7.42 9.58
N TRP A 270 -43.56 6.32 10.18
CA TRP A 270 -42.66 5.25 10.65
C TRP A 270 -42.08 4.39 9.51
N ARG A 271 -42.73 4.39 8.33
CA ARG A 271 -42.39 3.53 7.18
C ARG A 271 -42.18 4.23 5.84
N LEU A 272 -42.62 5.47 5.71
CA LEU A 272 -42.59 6.18 4.45
C LEU A 272 -41.55 7.27 4.57
N ALA A 273 -40.81 7.50 3.49
CA ALA A 273 -39.81 8.54 3.41
C ALA A 273 -40.06 9.41 2.17
N ASP A 274 -39.95 10.71 2.36
CA ASP A 274 -39.93 11.72 1.31
C ASP A 274 -38.47 12.15 1.06
N GLU A 275 -38.22 13.08 0.13
CA GLU A 275 -36.85 13.50 -0.25
C GLU A 275 -36.00 14.06 0.90
N LEU A 276 -36.60 14.44 2.03
CA LEU A 276 -35.91 15.01 3.18
C LEU A 276 -35.81 14.04 4.37
N GLY A 277 -36.30 12.81 4.25
CA GLY A 277 -36.23 11.78 5.29
C GLY A 277 -37.60 11.17 5.59
N PRO A 278 -37.91 10.79 6.86
CA PRO A 278 -39.24 10.31 7.22
C PRO A 278 -40.33 11.28 6.76
N ALA A 279 -41.29 10.76 5.98
CA ALA A 279 -42.34 11.58 5.39
C ALA A 279 -43.18 12.24 6.49
N ARG A 280 -43.52 13.53 6.32
CA ARG A 280 -44.37 14.22 7.29
C ARG A 280 -45.83 13.82 7.07
N MET A 281 -46.55 13.62 8.17
CA MET A 281 -47.91 13.05 8.17
C MET A 281 -48.99 14.14 7.99
N THR A 282 -48.77 15.07 7.06
CA THR A 282 -49.76 16.07 6.64
C THR A 282 -50.41 15.62 5.34
N TYR A 283 -51.74 15.57 5.33
CA TYR A 283 -52.55 15.06 4.23
C TYR A 283 -53.64 16.09 3.86
N HIS A 284 -54.19 15.98 2.65
CA HIS A 284 -55.24 16.88 2.18
C HIS A 284 -56.65 16.30 2.36
N SER A 285 -56.77 15.00 2.61
CA SER A 285 -58.05 14.35 2.89
C SER A 285 -57.95 13.31 4.00
N LEU A 286 -59.06 13.07 4.69
CA LEU A 286 -59.13 12.05 5.73
C LEU A 286 -58.94 10.63 5.16
N ALA A 287 -59.42 10.38 3.94
CA ALA A 287 -59.24 9.10 3.26
C ALA A 287 -57.75 8.80 3.02
N GLU A 288 -57.00 9.79 2.53
CA GLU A 288 -55.56 9.70 2.31
C GLU A 288 -54.78 9.43 3.61
N ALA A 289 -55.10 10.16 4.68
CA ALA A 289 -54.49 9.97 5.99
C ALA A 289 -54.75 8.55 6.54
N ILE A 290 -55.97 8.04 6.42
CA ILE A 290 -56.33 6.69 6.87
C ILE A 290 -55.58 5.63 6.06
N THR A 291 -55.52 5.76 4.74
CA THR A 291 -54.80 4.80 3.87
C THR A 291 -53.30 4.79 4.17
N ALA A 292 -52.68 5.96 4.30
CA ALA A 292 -51.24 6.07 4.58
C ALA A 292 -50.88 5.53 5.98
N CYS A 293 -51.72 5.81 6.98
CA CYS A 293 -51.46 5.43 8.38
C CYS A 293 -51.93 4.02 8.75
N ARG A 294 -52.51 3.24 7.82
CA ARG A 294 -53.04 1.91 8.11
C ARG A 294 -51.90 0.92 8.40
N PRO A 295 -51.85 0.29 9.59
CA PRO A 295 -50.88 -0.77 9.84
C PRO A 295 -51.31 -2.08 9.14
N PRO A 296 -50.38 -2.90 8.63
CA PRO A 296 -50.66 -4.22 8.04
C PRO A 296 -50.80 -5.33 9.09
N ASP A 297 -50.26 -5.14 10.31
CA ASP A 297 -50.34 -6.10 11.42
C ASP A 297 -50.97 -5.41 12.64
N GLU A 298 -51.99 -6.03 13.24
CA GLU A 298 -52.83 -5.44 14.30
C GLU A 298 -52.16 -5.29 15.68
N GLY A 299 -50.92 -5.78 15.87
CA GLY A 299 -50.33 -5.97 17.21
C GLY A 299 -49.32 -4.94 17.72
N THR A 300 -48.63 -4.17 16.86
CA THR A 300 -47.42 -3.40 17.25
C THR A 300 -47.38 -1.95 16.75
N ALA A 301 -48.45 -1.46 16.13
CA ALA A 301 -48.47 -0.14 15.48
C ALA A 301 -48.69 1.04 16.45
N PRO A 302 -48.21 2.24 16.07
CA PRO A 302 -48.68 3.56 16.47
C PRO A 302 -50.10 3.68 17.03
N HIS A 303 -50.36 4.31 18.17
CA HIS A 303 -51.67 4.98 18.31
C HIS A 303 -51.63 6.28 17.51
N VAL A 304 -52.34 6.34 16.37
CA VAL A 304 -52.34 7.52 15.49
C VAL A 304 -53.52 8.41 15.82
N VAL A 305 -53.24 9.65 16.23
CA VAL A 305 -54.23 10.71 16.45
C VAL A 305 -54.28 11.59 15.21
N VAL A 306 -55.45 11.71 14.58
CA VAL A 306 -55.65 12.53 13.37
C VAL A 306 -56.34 13.84 13.74
N VAL A 307 -55.66 14.95 13.50
CA VAL A 307 -56.22 16.30 13.60
C VAL A 307 -56.81 16.69 12.24
N VAL A 308 -58.07 17.10 12.20
CA VAL A 308 -58.76 17.51 10.97
C VAL A 308 -59.13 19.00 11.06
N ASP A 309 -58.60 19.81 10.16
CA ASP A 309 -58.89 21.24 10.01
C ASP A 309 -59.13 21.52 8.51
N ASP A 310 -60.38 21.36 8.08
CA ASP A 310 -60.82 21.50 6.69
C ASP A 310 -61.12 22.95 6.28
N GLY A 311 -60.79 23.92 7.14
CA GLY A 311 -61.17 25.32 6.98
C GLY A 311 -62.53 25.68 7.61
N SER A 312 -63.22 24.71 8.22
CA SER A 312 -64.37 24.91 9.12
C SER A 312 -64.04 24.47 10.55
N VAL A 313 -65.04 24.21 11.41
CA VAL A 313 -64.82 23.92 12.85
C VAL A 313 -63.90 22.70 13.02
N PRO A 314 -62.71 22.84 13.67
CA PRO A 314 -61.70 21.80 13.65
C PRO A 314 -62.04 20.63 14.60
N LEU A 315 -61.67 19.41 14.20
CA LEU A 315 -62.19 18.15 14.75
C LEU A 315 -61.07 17.11 14.91
N ILE A 316 -61.07 16.32 15.99
CA ILE A 316 -60.20 15.13 16.13
C ILE A 316 -61.06 13.91 15.80
N LYS A 317 -60.69 13.11 14.79
CA LYS A 317 -61.35 11.82 14.50
C LYS A 317 -60.39 10.66 14.76
N GLN A 318 -60.87 9.62 15.45
CA GLN A 318 -60.36 8.27 15.21
C GLN A 318 -61.08 7.71 13.96
N PRO A 319 -60.44 6.83 13.16
CA PRO A 319 -61.19 6.12 12.14
C PRO A 319 -62.22 5.24 12.86
N PHE A 320 -63.42 5.10 12.31
CA PHE A 320 -64.56 4.30 12.79
C PHE A 320 -65.64 5.05 13.62
N THR A 321 -66.71 5.43 12.89
CA THR A 321 -68.09 5.84 13.31
C THR A 321 -68.29 7.13 14.14
N ASP A 322 -69.39 7.85 13.86
CA ASP A 322 -69.78 9.11 14.51
C ASP A 322 -69.82 8.98 16.04
N GLY A 323 -68.91 9.69 16.71
CA GLY A 323 -68.75 9.69 18.15
C GLY A 323 -69.60 10.76 18.86
N PRO A 324 -69.77 10.64 20.19
CA PRO A 324 -70.50 11.61 20.99
C PRO A 324 -69.88 13.01 20.90
N ARG A 325 -70.72 14.03 20.69
CA ARG A 325 -70.29 15.44 20.73
C ARG A 325 -69.96 15.81 22.17
N LEU A 326 -68.76 16.34 22.40
CA LEU A 326 -68.40 16.89 23.69
C LEU A 326 -69.14 18.23 23.86
N HIS A 327 -70.19 18.25 24.68
CA HIS A 327 -70.70 19.50 25.23
C HIS A 327 -69.82 19.84 26.43
N VAL A 328 -69.04 20.91 26.29
CA VAL A 328 -68.32 21.51 27.41
C VAL A 328 -69.31 22.43 28.11
N ASP A 329 -69.57 22.19 29.40
CA ASP A 329 -70.43 23.06 30.22
C ASP A 329 -69.84 24.49 30.30
N ASP A 330 -70.71 25.51 30.37
CA ASP A 330 -70.31 26.93 30.46
C ASP A 330 -69.39 27.24 31.68
N SER A 331 -69.29 26.33 32.65
CA SER A 331 -68.44 26.44 33.84
C SER A 331 -66.97 26.03 33.62
N THR A 332 -66.61 25.49 32.45
CA THR A 332 -65.23 25.04 32.16
C THR A 332 -64.45 26.07 31.35
N ARG A 333 -63.32 26.53 31.88
CA ARG A 333 -62.39 27.40 31.13
C ARG A 333 -61.48 26.54 30.27
N LEU A 334 -61.64 26.61 28.95
CA LEU A 334 -60.83 25.87 27.98
C LEU A 334 -59.35 26.26 28.02
N ASP A 335 -58.48 25.26 27.89
CA ASP A 335 -57.05 25.50 27.67
C ASP A 335 -56.79 25.89 26.21
N GLY A 336 -55.73 26.66 25.97
CA GLY A 336 -55.33 27.03 24.62
C GLY A 336 -53.85 27.38 24.51
N LEU A 337 -53.23 27.01 23.40
CA LEU A 337 -51.88 27.43 23.02
C LEU A 337 -51.91 28.24 21.73
N THR A 338 -51.11 29.31 21.71
CA THR A 338 -50.78 30.03 20.47
C THR A 338 -49.87 29.18 19.58
N VAL A 339 -49.79 29.50 18.29
CA VAL A 339 -48.88 28.82 17.33
C VAL A 339 -47.42 28.94 17.81
N GLN A 340 -47.03 30.09 18.38
CA GLN A 340 -45.67 30.30 18.88
C GLN A 340 -45.34 29.41 20.09
N GLN A 341 -46.26 29.27 21.04
CA GLN A 341 -46.09 28.39 22.20
C GLN A 341 -46.00 26.92 21.79
N ALA A 342 -46.84 26.48 20.84
CA ALA A 342 -46.79 25.13 20.29
C ALA A 342 -45.46 24.86 19.56
N ALA A 343 -45.01 25.81 18.73
CA ALA A 343 -43.73 25.73 18.04
C ALA A 343 -42.53 25.69 19.00
N LEU A 344 -42.57 26.46 20.10
CA LEU A 344 -41.54 26.42 21.14
C LEU A 344 -41.45 25.03 21.77
N CYS A 345 -42.60 24.45 22.14
CA CYS A 345 -42.69 23.11 22.69
C CYS A 345 -42.13 22.06 21.71
N ALA A 346 -42.55 22.13 20.44
CA ALA A 346 -42.12 21.19 19.41
C ALA A 346 -40.63 21.29 19.09
N ARG A 347 -40.06 22.50 18.99
CA ARG A 347 -38.62 22.71 18.76
C ARG A 347 -37.76 22.22 19.92
N ARG A 348 -38.24 22.35 21.16
CA ARG A 348 -37.54 21.77 22.32
C ARG A 348 -37.56 20.24 22.28
N LEU A 349 -38.63 19.64 21.74
CA LEU A 349 -38.76 18.19 21.62
C LEU A 349 -37.95 17.60 20.46
N ALA A 350 -37.81 18.35 19.36
CA ALA A 350 -37.13 17.96 18.12
C ALA A 350 -35.73 17.28 18.27
N PRO A 351 -34.82 17.72 19.16
CA PRO A 351 -33.50 17.09 19.30
C PRO A 351 -33.53 15.69 19.93
N TYR A 352 -34.63 15.28 20.58
CA TYR A 352 -34.70 14.02 21.32
C TYR A 352 -35.18 12.85 20.42
N ARG A 353 -34.53 11.70 20.54
CA ARG A 353 -34.92 10.42 19.91
C ARG A 353 -34.96 9.32 20.96
N HIS A 354 -35.94 8.43 20.87
CA HIS A 354 -36.06 7.26 21.74
C HIS A 354 -35.06 6.17 21.30
N ARG A 355 -34.20 5.69 22.21
CA ARG A 355 -33.23 4.60 21.96
C ARG A 355 -33.83 3.29 22.46
N LEU A 356 -33.85 2.25 21.62
CA LEU A 356 -34.22 0.90 22.05
C LEU A 356 -33.11 0.34 22.94
N ASP A 357 -33.48 -0.26 24.06
CA ASP A 357 -32.55 -0.83 25.05
C ASP A 357 -31.64 -1.91 24.41
N ASP A 358 -30.40 -1.54 24.14
CA ASP A 358 -29.28 -2.48 24.00
C ASP A 358 -28.40 -2.30 25.25
N ALA A 359 -28.63 -3.17 26.23
CA ALA A 359 -27.88 -3.20 27.47
C ALA A 359 -26.45 -3.72 27.22
N GLY A 360 -25.44 -2.96 27.67
CA GLY A 360 -24.14 -3.50 28.05
C GLY A 360 -22.97 -3.32 27.09
N THR A 361 -22.55 -2.09 26.81
CA THR A 361 -21.13 -1.79 26.51
C THR A 361 -20.75 -0.48 27.18
N THR A 362 -19.73 -0.51 28.04
CA THR A 362 -19.07 0.69 28.58
C THR A 362 -18.60 1.54 27.40
N ALA A 363 -19.14 2.75 27.27
CA ALA A 363 -18.82 3.68 26.20
C ALA A 363 -17.31 3.95 26.16
N THR A 364 -16.62 3.35 25.19
CA THR A 364 -15.23 3.64 24.89
C THR A 364 -15.23 4.89 24.02
N MET A 365 -14.53 5.95 24.44
CA MET A 365 -14.29 7.14 23.62
C MET A 365 -13.68 6.69 22.29
N GLY A 366 -14.31 7.03 21.17
CA GLY A 366 -13.82 6.67 19.83
C GLY A 366 -12.51 7.40 19.49
N TRP A 367 -11.71 6.85 18.58
CA TRP A 367 -10.43 7.48 18.19
C TRP A 367 -10.60 8.92 17.68
N LEU A 368 -11.68 9.22 16.95
CA LEU A 368 -11.99 10.58 16.48
C LEU A 368 -12.16 11.56 17.66
N GLU A 369 -12.83 11.12 18.72
CA GLU A 369 -13.07 11.93 19.92
C GLU A 369 -11.76 12.14 20.72
N LEU A 370 -10.88 11.15 20.76
CA LEU A 370 -9.52 11.29 21.32
C LEU A 370 -8.66 12.31 20.56
N MET A 371 -8.87 12.43 19.25
CA MET A 371 -8.24 13.45 18.41
C MET A 371 -8.93 14.82 18.50
N GLY A 372 -10.04 14.92 19.23
CA GLY A 372 -10.83 16.16 19.35
C GLY A 372 -11.65 16.49 18.10
N VAL A 373 -11.94 15.50 17.25
CA VAL A 373 -12.64 15.65 15.98
C VAL A 373 -14.00 14.96 16.04
N ARG A 374 -15.06 15.66 15.62
CA ARG A 374 -16.44 15.12 15.64
C ARG A 374 -16.77 14.25 14.43
N GLU A 375 -16.22 14.58 13.27
CA GLU A 375 -16.55 13.95 11.98
C GLU A 375 -15.27 13.72 11.18
N LEU A 376 -15.20 12.58 10.49
CA LEU A 376 -14.02 12.19 9.70
C LEU A 376 -13.69 13.21 8.60
N ASP A 377 -14.70 13.90 8.05
CA ASP A 377 -14.52 14.91 6.99
C ASP A 377 -13.76 16.15 7.45
N ARG A 378 -13.62 16.35 8.77
CA ARG A 378 -12.85 17.46 9.35
C ARG A 378 -11.40 17.08 9.67
N ILE A 379 -10.99 15.86 9.33
CA ILE A 379 -9.59 15.43 9.40
C ILE A 379 -8.91 15.78 8.08
N GLY A 380 -8.15 16.86 8.08
CA GLY A 380 -7.30 17.28 6.99
C GLY A 380 -5.98 17.87 7.48
N ALA A 381 -4.99 17.83 6.60
CA ALA A 381 -3.64 18.33 6.87
C ALA A 381 -3.64 19.82 7.26
N ALA A 382 -4.47 20.63 6.61
CA ALA A 382 -4.53 22.08 6.81
C ALA A 382 -5.13 22.45 8.18
N GLU A 383 -6.09 21.68 8.67
CA GLU A 383 -6.75 21.91 9.96
C GLU A 383 -5.91 21.43 11.14
N GLN A 384 -5.15 20.34 10.98
CA GLN A 384 -4.47 19.65 12.08
C GLN A 384 -3.01 20.05 12.29
N TRP A 385 -2.30 20.52 11.25
CA TRP A 385 -0.90 20.92 11.35
C TRP A 385 -0.54 22.38 11.71
N PRO A 386 -1.46 23.37 11.88
CA PRO A 386 -1.07 24.76 12.12
C PRO A 386 -0.47 25.03 13.52
N GLN A 387 -0.67 24.13 14.50
CA GLN A 387 0.05 24.15 15.78
C GLN A 387 0.48 22.72 16.17
N PRO A 388 1.57 22.19 15.59
CA PRO A 388 1.95 20.80 15.83
C PRO A 388 2.26 20.59 17.32
N ARG A 389 1.53 19.67 17.96
CA ARG A 389 1.76 19.24 19.34
C ARG A 389 3.06 18.42 19.39
N ARG A 390 4.22 19.09 19.43
CA ARG A 390 5.55 18.46 19.21
C ARG A 390 5.68 17.07 19.85
N LEU A 391 5.80 16.07 18.99
CA LEU A 391 6.07 14.65 19.24
C LEU A 391 5.18 14.02 20.33
N ARG A 392 3.89 14.40 20.33
CA ARG A 392 2.90 13.92 21.29
C ARG A 392 1.62 13.46 20.60
N ALA A 393 1.14 12.26 20.92
CA ALA A 393 -0.09 11.69 20.35
C ALA A 393 -0.98 11.03 21.43
N PRO A 394 -2.31 11.08 21.27
CA PRO A 394 -3.22 10.34 22.13
C PRO A 394 -3.13 8.84 21.83
N ILE A 395 -3.09 8.01 22.88
CA ILE A 395 -2.99 6.55 22.77
C ILE A 395 -4.23 5.82 23.28
N GLY A 396 -5.03 6.45 24.14
CA GLY A 396 -6.20 5.82 24.74
C GLY A 396 -6.83 6.64 25.87
N VAL A 397 -7.65 5.99 26.70
CA VAL A 397 -8.40 6.62 27.79
C VAL A 397 -8.04 5.98 29.12
N SER A 398 -7.81 6.78 30.16
CA SER A 398 -7.55 6.28 31.51
C SER A 398 -8.82 5.74 32.19
N GLU A 399 -8.67 5.08 33.35
CA GLU A 399 -9.82 4.63 34.16
C GLU A 399 -10.76 5.79 34.57
N GLN A 400 -10.26 7.02 34.58
CA GLN A 400 -11.03 8.23 34.90
C GLN A 400 -11.70 8.88 33.67
N GLY A 401 -11.66 8.24 32.50
CA GLY A 401 -12.22 8.78 31.28
C GLY A 401 -11.39 9.88 30.62
N LYS A 402 -10.13 10.12 31.05
CA LYS A 402 -9.26 11.17 30.50
C LYS A 402 -8.37 10.63 29.36
N PRO A 403 -8.16 11.38 28.26
CA PRO A 403 -7.21 11.00 27.23
C PRO A 403 -5.79 10.85 27.79
N VAL A 404 -5.16 9.71 27.51
CA VAL A 404 -3.76 9.42 27.81
C VAL A 404 -2.93 9.75 26.57
N MET A 405 -1.89 10.54 26.77
CA MET A 405 -1.01 11.02 25.71
C MET A 405 0.37 10.40 25.88
N LEU A 406 0.94 9.87 24.79
CA LEU A 406 2.34 9.49 24.75
C LEU A 406 3.16 10.68 24.22
N ASP A 407 4.12 11.14 25.01
CA ASP A 407 5.03 12.24 24.65
C ASP A 407 6.46 11.69 24.54
N ILE A 408 6.95 11.55 23.31
CA ILE A 408 8.27 10.97 23.04
C ILE A 408 9.40 12.02 23.03
N LYS A 409 9.13 13.28 23.43
CA LYS A 409 10.21 14.26 23.59
C LYS A 409 11.14 13.85 24.72
N GLU A 410 12.30 14.47 24.74
CA GLU A 410 13.24 14.35 25.84
C GLU A 410 12.65 14.85 27.17
N ALA A 411 13.10 14.26 28.27
CA ALA A 411 12.72 14.71 29.62
C ALA A 411 13.03 16.21 29.84
N ALA A 412 14.13 16.71 29.28
CA ALA A 412 14.50 18.14 29.32
C ALA A 412 13.49 19.07 28.62
N GLN A 413 12.64 18.53 27.74
CA GLN A 413 11.58 19.25 27.03
C GLN A 413 10.17 18.90 27.58
N GLY A 414 10.12 18.32 28.79
CA GLY A 414 8.89 17.90 29.46
C GLY A 414 8.21 16.68 28.83
N GLY A 415 8.96 15.87 28.05
CA GLY A 415 8.46 14.60 27.51
C GLY A 415 8.80 13.39 28.39
N MET A 416 8.36 12.20 27.98
CA MET A 416 8.58 10.95 28.71
C MET A 416 9.92 10.29 28.37
N GLY A 417 10.70 10.89 27.46
CA GLY A 417 11.99 10.42 26.98
C GLY A 417 11.93 9.87 25.54
N PRO A 418 13.07 9.89 24.81
CA PRO A 418 13.09 9.67 23.36
C PRO A 418 12.93 8.20 22.94
N HIS A 419 13.21 7.26 23.83
CA HIS A 419 13.14 5.83 23.52
C HIS A 419 12.22 5.11 24.51
N GLY A 420 11.54 4.07 24.05
CA GLY A 420 10.64 3.29 24.89
C GLY A 420 10.47 1.85 24.46
N LEU A 421 9.81 1.09 25.34
CA LEU A 421 9.58 -0.34 25.22
C LEU A 421 8.08 -0.64 25.25
N CYS A 422 7.61 -1.50 24.35
CA CYS A 422 6.23 -1.98 24.31
C CYS A 422 6.19 -3.51 24.39
N VAL A 423 5.62 -4.07 25.45
CA VAL A 423 5.47 -5.53 25.61
C VAL A 423 4.00 -5.90 25.72
N GLY A 424 3.59 -6.96 25.03
CA GLY A 424 2.23 -7.47 25.11
C GLY A 424 2.09 -8.81 24.41
N ALA A 425 1.46 -9.77 25.08
CA ALA A 425 1.20 -11.11 24.55
C ALA A 425 0.35 -11.08 23.27
N THR A 426 0.36 -12.17 22.50
CA THR A 426 -0.52 -12.33 21.33
C THR A 426 -1.99 -12.12 21.75
N GLY A 427 -2.74 -11.32 21.00
CA GLY A 427 -4.14 -10.98 21.33
C GLY A 427 -4.32 -9.88 22.37
N SER A 428 -3.25 -9.38 23.02
CA SER A 428 -3.33 -8.25 23.96
C SER A 428 -3.67 -6.89 23.31
N GLY A 429 -3.55 -6.79 21.99
CA GLY A 429 -3.78 -5.54 21.23
C GLY A 429 -2.51 -4.75 20.88
N LYS A 430 -1.31 -5.32 21.03
CA LYS A 430 -0.02 -4.65 20.71
C LYS A 430 0.02 -4.02 19.31
N SER A 431 -0.32 -4.76 18.26
CA SER A 431 -0.32 -4.23 16.88
C SER A 431 -1.32 -3.08 16.70
N GLU A 432 -2.48 -3.17 17.36
CA GLU A 432 -3.49 -2.11 17.33
C GLU A 432 -3.06 -0.85 18.09
N PHE A 433 -2.34 -1.02 19.20
CA PHE A 433 -1.69 0.08 19.91
C PHE A 433 -0.66 0.80 19.04
N LEU A 434 0.20 0.05 18.34
CA LEU A 434 1.19 0.63 17.42
C LEU A 434 0.51 1.41 16.29
N ARG A 435 -0.56 0.86 15.69
CA ARG A 435 -1.37 1.56 14.68
C ARG A 435 -2.00 2.84 15.22
N THR A 436 -2.59 2.78 16.40
CA THR A 436 -3.23 3.93 17.07
C THR A 436 -2.24 5.05 17.33
N LEU A 437 -1.06 4.71 17.88
CA LEU A 437 0.01 5.65 18.17
C LEU A 437 0.50 6.32 16.89
N LEU A 438 0.84 5.52 15.86
CA LEU A 438 1.38 6.02 14.60
C LEU A 438 0.37 6.87 13.83
N LEU A 439 -0.91 6.46 13.78
CA LEU A 439 -1.96 7.26 13.16
C LEU A 439 -2.15 8.59 13.89
N GLY A 440 -2.16 8.58 15.23
CA GLY A 440 -2.23 9.80 16.04
C GLY A 440 -1.03 10.73 15.79
N MET A 441 0.16 10.16 15.62
CA MET A 441 1.38 10.91 15.27
C MET A 441 1.30 11.53 13.88
N VAL A 442 0.86 10.79 12.85
CA VAL A 442 0.68 11.27 11.46
C VAL A 442 -0.34 12.41 11.37
N VAL A 443 -1.46 12.30 12.09
CA VAL A 443 -2.49 13.35 12.07
C VAL A 443 -2.04 14.59 12.85
N SER A 444 -1.29 14.44 13.94
CA SER A 444 -0.87 15.55 14.80
C SER A 444 0.37 16.31 14.31
N HIS A 445 1.12 15.77 13.35
CA HIS A 445 2.41 16.33 12.91
C HIS A 445 2.52 16.36 11.40
N PRO A 446 3.08 17.44 10.82
CA PRO A 446 3.47 17.44 9.42
C PRO A 446 4.79 16.64 9.17
N PRO A 447 5.03 16.12 7.95
CA PRO A 447 6.23 15.34 7.62
C PRO A 447 7.57 16.08 7.78
N ASP A 448 7.55 17.42 7.73
CA ASP A 448 8.74 18.25 7.98
C ASP A 448 9.15 18.29 9.47
N VAL A 449 8.28 17.79 10.37
CA VAL A 449 8.55 17.65 11.81
C VAL A 449 8.79 16.19 12.22
N LEU A 450 8.11 15.23 11.59
CA LEU A 450 8.17 13.81 11.96
C LEU A 450 8.24 12.90 10.74
N ASN A 451 9.28 12.05 10.72
CA ASN A 451 9.41 10.92 9.80
C ASN A 451 9.36 9.59 10.56
N LEU A 452 8.89 8.54 9.88
CA LEU A 452 8.68 7.21 10.44
C LEU A 452 9.51 6.15 9.71
N VAL A 453 10.15 5.26 10.47
CA VAL A 453 10.74 4.01 9.98
C VAL A 453 10.06 2.86 10.72
N LEU A 454 9.34 2.04 9.98
CA LEU A 454 8.48 0.99 10.52
C LEU A 454 9.08 -0.37 10.16
N VAL A 455 9.43 -1.17 11.16
CA VAL A 455 10.10 -2.46 10.99
C VAL A 455 9.27 -3.57 11.60
N ASP A 456 8.93 -4.59 10.82
CA ASP A 456 8.22 -5.79 11.25
C ASP A 456 9.06 -7.04 10.91
N PHE A 457 9.63 -7.68 11.94
CA PHE A 457 10.56 -8.79 11.73
C PHE A 457 9.89 -10.06 11.19
N LYS A 458 8.70 -10.43 11.69
CA LYS A 458 8.00 -11.69 11.34
C LYS A 458 7.04 -11.57 10.15
N GLY A 459 6.95 -10.39 9.52
CA GLY A 459 6.05 -10.18 8.38
C GLY A 459 4.58 -10.00 8.79
N GLY A 460 4.33 -9.42 9.96
CA GLY A 460 2.99 -9.06 10.39
C GLY A 460 2.34 -7.97 9.52
N ALA A 461 1.02 -7.85 9.64
CA ALA A 461 0.25 -6.81 8.96
C ALA A 461 0.17 -5.50 9.76
N THR A 462 1.03 -5.29 10.77
CA THR A 462 0.91 -4.20 11.74
C THR A 462 0.92 -2.82 11.04
N PHE A 463 1.83 -2.62 10.09
CA PHE A 463 2.05 -1.32 9.42
C PHE A 463 1.48 -1.24 7.99
N LEU A 464 0.66 -2.21 7.59
CA LEU A 464 0.10 -2.28 6.24
C LEU A 464 -0.65 -0.99 5.89
N GLY A 465 -0.33 -0.41 4.74
CA GLY A 465 -1.00 0.78 4.21
C GLY A 465 -0.44 2.12 4.69
N MET A 466 0.49 2.15 5.66
CA MET A 466 1.12 3.39 6.13
C MET A 466 2.09 4.02 5.13
N ASP A 467 2.58 3.25 4.16
CA ASP A 467 3.44 3.70 3.05
C ASP A 467 2.78 4.77 2.16
N ARG A 468 1.44 4.92 2.25
CA ARG A 468 0.65 5.92 1.52
C ARG A 468 0.89 7.37 1.97
N VAL A 469 1.32 7.59 3.21
CA VAL A 469 1.52 8.96 3.76
C VAL A 469 2.98 9.39 3.66
N ARG A 470 3.20 10.70 3.48
CA ARG A 470 4.55 11.25 3.23
C ARG A 470 5.50 11.23 4.44
N HIS A 471 5.01 10.95 5.64
CA HIS A 471 5.83 10.79 6.86
C HIS A 471 6.66 9.52 6.84
N VAL A 472 6.19 8.47 6.16
CA VAL A 472 6.84 7.16 6.21
C VAL A 472 8.03 7.17 5.26
N SER A 473 9.23 7.12 5.85
CA SER A 473 10.47 6.96 5.11
C SER A 473 10.63 5.52 4.60
N ALA A 474 10.18 4.54 5.39
CA ALA A 474 10.44 3.13 5.16
C ALA A 474 9.41 2.26 5.88
N VAL A 475 8.88 1.26 5.19
CA VAL A 475 8.20 0.11 5.79
C VAL A 475 9.02 -1.13 5.42
N ILE A 476 9.59 -1.78 6.42
CA ILE A 476 10.48 -2.93 6.27
C ILE A 476 9.80 -4.12 6.93
N THR A 477 9.32 -5.08 6.14
CA THR A 477 8.57 -6.25 6.63
C THR A 477 9.26 -7.55 6.23
N ASN A 478 8.93 -8.63 6.92
CA ASN A 478 9.35 -10.00 6.58
C ASN A 478 10.88 -10.20 6.57
N LEU A 479 11.57 -9.59 7.53
CA LEU A 479 13.02 -9.69 7.64
C LEU A 479 13.51 -11.06 8.11
N ALA A 480 12.66 -11.85 8.77
CA ALA A 480 13.02 -13.17 9.29
C ALA A 480 13.42 -14.16 8.17
N GLU A 481 12.84 -14.02 6.97
CA GLU A 481 13.11 -14.90 5.84
C GLU A 481 14.29 -14.42 4.97
N GLU A 482 14.72 -13.17 5.12
CA GLU A 482 15.71 -12.52 4.25
C GLU A 482 16.88 -11.92 5.04
N ALA A 483 17.80 -12.78 5.51
CA ALA A 483 19.00 -12.39 6.25
C ALA A 483 19.80 -11.21 5.64
N PRO A 484 19.98 -11.11 4.30
CA PRO A 484 20.69 -9.98 3.70
C PRO A 484 20.01 -8.62 3.97
N LEU A 485 18.68 -8.57 4.08
CA LEU A 485 17.95 -7.33 4.34
C LEU A 485 18.16 -6.82 5.76
N VAL A 486 18.42 -7.69 6.74
CA VAL A 486 18.73 -7.27 8.12
C VAL A 486 20.08 -6.54 8.16
N SER A 487 21.10 -7.08 7.49
CA SER A 487 22.39 -6.41 7.36
C SER A 487 22.26 -5.07 6.63
N ARG A 488 21.49 -5.03 5.54
CA ARG A 488 21.18 -3.79 4.80
C ARG A 488 20.50 -2.75 5.70
N MET A 489 19.56 -3.17 6.55
CA MET A 489 18.81 -2.28 7.45
C MET A 489 19.71 -1.67 8.51
N ARG A 490 20.63 -2.48 9.05
CA ARG A 490 21.65 -2.00 9.97
C ARG A 490 22.49 -0.90 9.33
N ASP A 491 22.99 -1.15 8.12
CA ASP A 491 23.85 -0.22 7.39
C ASP A 491 23.10 1.08 7.04
N ALA A 492 21.81 0.98 6.63
CA ALA A 492 20.97 2.14 6.32
C ALA A 492 20.66 3.04 7.54
N LEU A 493 20.38 2.44 8.71
CA LEU A 493 20.14 3.17 9.96
C LEU A 493 21.43 3.78 10.52
N ALA A 494 22.55 3.07 10.43
CA ALA A 494 23.87 3.61 10.79
C ALA A 494 24.23 4.79 9.87
N GLY A 495 23.95 4.66 8.57
CA GLY A 495 24.06 5.73 7.58
C GLY A 495 23.23 6.96 7.94
N GLU A 496 22.00 6.77 8.41
CA GLU A 496 21.14 7.89 8.84
C GLU A 496 21.69 8.62 10.06
N MET A 497 22.27 7.88 11.01
CA MET A 497 22.96 8.50 12.15
C MET A 497 24.12 9.36 11.68
N ASN A 498 24.95 8.85 10.76
CA ASN A 498 26.09 9.58 10.21
C ASN A 498 25.64 10.82 9.42
N ARG A 499 24.65 10.67 8.53
CA ARG A 499 24.08 11.76 7.72
C ARG A 499 23.58 12.91 8.60
N ARG A 500 22.86 12.58 9.68
CA ARG A 500 22.36 13.58 10.64
C ARG A 500 23.50 14.28 11.38
N GLN A 501 24.52 13.55 11.82
CA GLN A 501 25.71 14.13 12.44
C GLN A 501 26.43 15.10 11.50
N GLU A 502 26.65 14.70 10.24
CA GLU A 502 27.28 15.54 9.23
C GLU A 502 26.46 16.78 8.92
N MET A 503 25.14 16.67 8.82
CA MET A 503 24.24 17.81 8.61
C MET A 503 24.33 18.83 9.76
N LEU A 504 24.31 18.38 11.02
CA LEU A 504 24.48 19.26 12.17
C LEU A 504 25.86 19.92 12.21
N ARG A 505 26.91 19.18 11.82
CA ARG A 505 28.28 19.70 11.71
C ARG A 505 28.41 20.76 10.62
N ALA A 506 27.86 20.51 9.43
CA ALA A 506 27.91 21.39 8.29
C ALA A 506 27.10 22.69 8.50
N ALA A 507 25.96 22.62 9.18
CA ALA A 507 25.07 23.77 9.39
C ALA A 507 25.52 24.78 10.47
N GLY A 508 26.68 24.56 11.11
CA GLY A 508 27.18 25.43 12.18
C GLY A 508 27.68 24.71 13.43
N ARG A 509 27.93 23.39 13.35
CA ARG A 509 28.38 22.54 14.47
C ARG A 509 27.41 22.53 15.65
N PHE A 510 26.11 22.42 15.34
CA PHE A 510 25.09 22.23 16.37
C PHE A 510 25.31 20.93 17.14
N ALA A 511 25.10 20.96 18.45
CA ALA A 511 25.23 19.78 19.31
C ALA A 511 23.99 18.87 19.27
N SER A 512 22.82 19.42 18.92
CA SER A 512 21.57 18.68 18.84
C SER A 512 20.63 19.20 17.74
N VAL A 513 19.70 18.34 17.30
CA VAL A 513 18.60 18.73 16.39
C VAL A 513 17.67 19.76 17.05
N ALA A 514 17.52 19.72 18.38
CA ALA A 514 16.73 20.73 19.09
C ALA A 514 17.31 22.14 18.92
N ASP A 515 18.63 22.29 19.04
CA ASP A 515 19.33 23.56 18.83
C ASP A 515 19.23 24.00 17.36
N TYR A 516 19.38 23.05 16.43
CA TYR A 516 19.24 23.28 14.99
C TYR A 516 17.84 23.83 14.63
N GLU A 517 16.78 23.18 15.09
CA GLU A 517 15.40 23.63 14.83
C GLU A 517 15.06 24.94 15.56
N GLN A 518 15.63 25.19 16.74
CA GLN A 518 15.49 26.47 17.41
C GLN A 518 16.17 27.60 16.63
N ALA A 519 17.36 27.35 16.10
CA ALA A 519 18.08 28.28 15.23
C ALA A 519 17.31 28.57 13.93
N ARG A 520 16.74 27.53 13.31
CA ARG A 520 15.87 27.65 12.13
C ARG A 520 14.64 28.52 12.40
N ARG A 521 13.97 28.35 13.54
CA ARG A 521 12.83 29.19 13.96
C ARG A 521 13.19 30.64 14.24
N ARG A 522 14.45 30.92 14.56
CA ARG A 522 14.98 32.29 14.75
C ARG A 522 15.33 32.97 13.42
N GLY A 523 15.07 32.34 12.27
CA GLY A 523 15.22 32.95 10.94
C GLY A 523 16.43 32.48 10.13
N LEU A 524 17.21 31.51 10.62
CA LEU A 524 18.29 30.90 9.84
C LEU A 524 17.69 29.99 8.75
N THR A 525 18.03 30.26 7.49
CA THR A 525 17.52 29.49 6.35
C THR A 525 18.30 28.18 6.23
N MET A 526 17.71 27.10 6.74
CA MET A 526 18.29 25.74 6.73
C MET A 526 17.19 24.72 6.40
N PRO A 527 17.52 23.58 5.77
CA PRO A 527 16.52 22.54 5.45
C PRO A 527 15.90 21.97 6.74
N PRO A 528 14.60 21.61 6.75
CA PRO A 528 13.99 20.97 7.92
C PRO A 528 14.68 19.64 8.24
N LEU A 529 14.91 19.35 9.52
CA LEU A 529 15.47 18.08 9.98
C LEU A 529 14.46 17.38 10.90
N PRO A 530 13.46 16.66 10.36
CA PRO A 530 12.40 16.04 11.14
C PRO A 530 12.95 14.99 12.13
N ALA A 531 12.26 14.86 13.26
CA ALA A 531 12.50 13.76 14.18
C ALA A 531 12.21 12.43 13.47
N LEU A 532 13.08 11.43 13.65
CA LEU A 532 12.91 10.11 13.07
C LEU A 532 12.43 9.14 14.14
N PHE A 533 11.19 8.66 14.02
CA PHE A 533 10.65 7.67 14.93
C PHE A 533 10.76 6.28 14.32
N VAL A 534 11.67 5.48 14.89
CA VAL A 534 11.95 4.11 14.48
C VAL A 534 11.16 3.16 15.38
N VAL A 535 10.20 2.44 14.80
CA VAL A 535 9.38 1.46 15.50
C VAL A 535 9.77 0.06 15.01
N VAL A 536 10.25 -0.78 15.93
CA VAL A 536 10.68 -2.14 15.63
C VAL A 536 9.78 -3.13 16.33
N ASP A 537 8.95 -3.83 15.56
CA ASP A 537 8.09 -4.91 16.04
C ASP A 537 8.82 -6.25 16.03
N GLU A 538 8.58 -7.05 17.08
CA GLU A 538 9.27 -8.31 17.37
C GLU A 538 10.80 -8.17 17.49
N PHE A 539 11.29 -7.11 18.15
CA PHE A 539 12.74 -6.86 18.29
C PHE A 539 13.49 -7.98 19.03
N SER A 540 12.84 -8.67 19.98
CA SER A 540 13.46 -9.77 20.74
C SER A 540 13.89 -10.91 19.82
N GLU A 541 13.07 -11.21 18.80
CA GLU A 541 13.35 -12.26 17.82
C GLU A 541 14.42 -11.83 16.82
N LEU A 542 14.41 -10.55 16.44
CA LEU A 542 15.48 -9.96 15.64
C LEU A 542 16.83 -10.12 16.34
N LEU A 543 16.93 -9.76 17.63
CA LEU A 543 18.17 -9.92 18.39
C LEU A 543 18.53 -11.39 18.69
N ALA A 544 17.55 -12.28 18.69
CA ALA A 544 17.79 -13.71 18.84
C ALA A 544 18.54 -14.29 17.65
N GLN A 545 18.17 -13.89 16.44
CA GLN A 545 18.78 -14.34 15.19
C GLN A 545 20.02 -13.51 14.79
N TYR A 546 20.02 -12.20 15.09
CA TYR A 546 21.08 -11.25 14.72
C TYR A 546 21.55 -10.42 15.92
N PRO A 547 22.38 -11.00 16.82
CA PRO A 547 22.83 -10.34 18.05
C PRO A 547 23.61 -9.04 17.82
N GLU A 548 24.33 -8.93 16.71
CA GLU A 548 25.14 -7.76 16.34
C GLU A 548 24.31 -6.47 16.19
N PHE A 549 22.99 -6.59 15.99
CA PHE A 549 22.10 -5.43 15.88
C PHE A 549 21.92 -4.69 17.22
N ALA A 550 22.20 -5.35 18.35
CA ALA A 550 22.13 -4.74 19.68
C ALA A 550 23.04 -3.51 19.79
N GLU A 551 24.23 -3.54 19.18
CA GLU A 551 25.18 -2.43 19.20
C GLU A 551 24.61 -1.18 18.53
N LEU A 552 23.86 -1.35 17.44
CA LEU A 552 23.18 -0.25 16.75
C LEU A 552 22.09 0.37 17.64
N PHE A 553 21.27 -0.45 18.30
CA PHE A 553 20.24 0.08 19.22
C PHE A 553 20.86 0.81 20.41
N VAL A 554 21.99 0.34 20.94
CA VAL A 554 22.73 1.05 22.00
C VAL A 554 23.29 2.37 21.48
N ALA A 555 23.84 2.38 20.25
CA ALA A 555 24.31 3.61 19.62
C ALA A 555 23.17 4.63 19.42
N ILE A 556 21.99 4.19 18.99
CA ILE A 556 20.79 5.02 18.90
C ILE A 556 20.33 5.47 20.29
N GLY A 557 20.34 4.61 21.31
CA GLY A 557 20.00 5.00 22.69
C GLY A 557 20.93 6.07 23.28
N ARG A 558 22.21 6.06 22.88
CA ARG A 558 23.23 7.02 23.33
C ARG A 558 23.19 8.34 22.55
N LEU A 559 23.11 8.28 21.22
CA LEU A 559 23.25 9.45 20.33
C LEU A 559 21.92 9.94 19.75
N GLY A 560 20.89 9.10 19.76
CA GLY A 560 19.60 9.37 19.13
C GLY A 560 18.92 10.60 19.68
N ARG A 561 19.03 10.85 21.00
CA ARG A 561 18.61 12.09 21.65
C ARG A 561 19.10 13.34 20.89
N SER A 562 20.41 13.50 20.75
CA SER A 562 20.99 14.64 20.03
C SER A 562 20.65 14.65 18.54
N LEU A 563 20.46 13.48 17.91
CA LEU A 563 20.17 13.36 16.48
C LEU A 563 18.68 13.43 16.14
N GLY A 564 17.80 13.62 17.13
CA GLY A 564 16.35 13.57 16.93
C GLY A 564 15.87 12.21 16.43
N MET A 565 16.55 11.12 16.79
CA MET A 565 16.15 9.75 16.49
C MET A 565 15.53 9.12 17.74
N HIS A 566 14.27 8.72 17.62
CA HIS A 566 13.45 8.13 18.68
C HIS A 566 13.24 6.64 18.38
N LEU A 567 13.28 5.78 19.40
CA LEU A 567 13.23 4.32 19.20
C LEU A 567 12.11 3.72 20.05
N LEU A 568 11.19 2.98 19.42
CA LEU A 568 10.19 2.17 20.12
C LEU A 568 10.43 0.70 19.78
N LEU A 569 10.85 -0.06 20.78
CA LEU A 569 11.05 -1.51 20.66
C LEU A 569 9.78 -2.22 21.13
N ALA A 570 9.19 -3.05 20.28
CA ALA A 570 7.97 -3.78 20.58
C ALA A 570 8.19 -5.30 20.47
N SER A 571 7.64 -6.09 21.39
CA SER A 571 7.75 -7.55 21.34
C SER A 571 6.57 -8.26 22.00
N GLN A 572 6.25 -9.47 21.51
CA GLN A 572 5.29 -10.36 22.15
C GLN A 572 5.81 -10.99 23.44
N ARG A 573 7.12 -11.22 23.51
CA ARG A 573 7.81 -11.83 24.66
C ARG A 573 9.09 -11.08 24.97
N LEU A 574 9.46 -11.06 26.24
CA LEU A 574 10.66 -10.40 26.70
C LEU A 574 11.61 -11.41 27.35
N ASP A 575 12.86 -11.41 26.89
CA ASP A 575 13.97 -12.12 27.51
C ASP A 575 14.91 -11.06 28.10
N GLU A 576 15.09 -11.07 29.43
CA GLU A 576 15.90 -10.08 30.16
C GLU A 576 17.34 -10.02 29.64
N GLY A 577 17.90 -11.14 29.18
CA GLY A 577 19.27 -11.17 28.65
C GLY A 577 19.47 -10.29 27.40
N ARG A 578 18.39 -10.04 26.64
CA ARG A 578 18.41 -9.30 25.36
C ARG A 578 18.32 -7.78 25.54
N LEU A 579 17.94 -7.30 26.72
CA LEU A 579 17.86 -5.87 27.03
C LEU A 579 19.17 -5.29 27.58
N ARG A 580 20.19 -6.12 27.80
CA ARG A 580 21.45 -5.72 28.44
C ARG A 580 22.10 -4.54 27.70
N GLY A 581 22.26 -3.42 28.40
CA GLY A 581 22.83 -2.18 27.85
C GLY A 581 21.81 -1.23 27.18
N LEU A 582 20.59 -1.68 26.91
CA LEU A 582 19.49 -0.85 26.37
C LEU A 582 18.58 -0.29 27.47
N GLU A 583 18.44 -0.99 28.60
CA GLU A 583 17.49 -0.64 29.67
C GLU A 583 17.62 0.79 30.19
N SER A 584 18.85 1.29 30.30
CA SER A 584 19.16 2.65 30.76
C SER A 584 18.72 3.74 29.78
N HIS A 585 18.51 3.38 28.51
CA HIS A 585 18.10 4.31 27.44
C HIS A 585 16.59 4.30 27.20
N LEU A 586 15.87 3.23 27.58
CA LEU A 586 14.43 3.07 27.39
C LEU A 586 13.65 3.77 28.52
N SER A 587 13.20 4.99 28.24
CA SER A 587 12.65 5.93 29.23
C SER A 587 11.20 5.63 29.62
N TYR A 588 10.33 5.41 28.62
CA TYR A 588 8.93 5.05 28.85
C TYR A 588 8.67 3.58 28.50
N ARG A 589 7.73 2.96 29.21
CA ARG A 589 7.41 1.54 29.04
C ARG A 589 5.90 1.35 28.98
N VAL A 590 5.43 0.80 27.86
CA VAL A 590 4.04 0.40 27.66
C VAL A 590 3.95 -1.11 27.84
N CYS A 591 3.11 -1.56 28.75
CA CYS A 591 2.94 -2.97 29.05
C CYS A 591 1.44 -3.31 28.90
N LEU A 592 1.10 -4.03 27.83
CA LEU A 592 -0.20 -4.66 27.68
C LEU A 592 -0.20 -5.98 28.46
N LYS A 593 -1.30 -6.74 28.38
CA LYS A 593 -1.40 -8.06 29.02
C LYS A 593 -0.21 -8.96 28.65
N THR A 594 0.56 -9.41 29.65
CA THR A 594 1.72 -10.31 29.51
C THR A 594 1.36 -11.78 29.78
N PHE A 595 2.18 -12.72 29.31
CA PHE A 595 1.95 -14.15 29.56
C PHE A 595 2.22 -14.53 31.02
N SER A 596 3.20 -13.88 31.65
CA SER A 596 3.58 -14.16 33.03
C SER A 596 3.78 -12.89 33.87
N ALA A 597 3.78 -13.08 35.18
CA ALA A 597 4.14 -12.05 36.15
C ALA A 597 5.63 -11.66 36.08
N SER A 598 6.53 -12.55 35.63
CA SER A 598 7.95 -12.22 35.46
C SER A 598 8.18 -11.24 34.32
N GLU A 599 7.51 -11.41 33.18
CA GLU A 599 7.57 -10.46 32.05
C GLU A 599 7.07 -9.07 32.47
N SER A 600 5.98 -9.01 33.23
CA SER A 600 5.47 -7.74 33.77
C SER A 600 6.50 -7.09 34.71
N ARG A 601 7.19 -7.86 35.56
CA ARG A 601 8.25 -7.32 36.44
C ARG A 601 9.46 -6.82 35.67
N ALA A 602 9.88 -7.52 34.62
CA ALA A 602 11.00 -7.07 33.78
C ALA A 602 10.73 -5.69 33.15
N VAL A 603 9.47 -5.44 32.73
CA VAL A 603 9.08 -4.17 32.11
C VAL A 603 8.70 -3.11 33.14
N LEU A 604 7.74 -3.38 34.02
CA LEU A 604 7.16 -2.39 34.93
C LEU A 604 7.77 -2.36 36.33
N SER A 605 8.56 -3.39 36.69
CA SER A 605 9.02 -3.69 38.06
C SER A 605 7.92 -4.25 38.99
N ILE A 606 6.70 -4.45 38.49
CA ILE A 606 5.55 -5.00 39.23
C ILE A 606 4.80 -6.05 38.36
N PRO A 607 4.03 -6.98 38.95
CA PRO A 607 3.37 -8.07 38.19
C PRO A 607 2.02 -7.68 37.54
N ASP A 608 1.53 -6.45 37.75
CA ASP A 608 0.14 -6.05 37.48
C ASP A 608 -0.32 -6.19 36.03
N ALA A 609 0.58 -6.09 35.04
CA ALA A 609 0.19 -6.25 33.63
C ALA A 609 -0.29 -7.67 33.31
N HIS A 610 0.14 -8.68 34.07
CA HIS A 610 -0.35 -10.05 33.93
C HIS A 610 -1.83 -10.19 34.30
N HIS A 611 -2.30 -9.35 35.24
CA HIS A 611 -3.67 -9.35 35.74
C HIS A 611 -4.63 -8.49 34.91
N LEU A 612 -4.16 -7.87 33.83
CA LEU A 612 -5.01 -7.11 32.91
C LEU A 612 -6.11 -8.00 32.30
N PRO A 613 -7.30 -7.44 32.01
CA PRO A 613 -8.40 -8.19 31.39
C PRO A 613 -7.98 -8.73 30.02
N SER A 614 -8.60 -9.83 29.58
CA SER A 614 -8.32 -10.44 28.28
C SER A 614 -8.88 -9.64 27.09
N SER A 615 -9.62 -8.56 27.34
CA SER A 615 -10.04 -7.61 26.30
C SER A 615 -8.81 -6.90 25.71
N PRO A 616 -8.59 -6.94 24.38
CA PRO A 616 -7.47 -6.26 23.75
C PRO A 616 -7.45 -4.76 24.04
N GLY A 617 -6.27 -4.18 24.18
CA GLY A 617 -6.05 -2.75 24.34
C GLY A 617 -5.91 -2.27 25.80
N ALA A 618 -6.18 -3.10 26.80
CA ALA A 618 -5.90 -2.77 28.20
C ALA A 618 -4.38 -2.75 28.45
N ALA A 619 -3.86 -1.66 29.00
CA ALA A 619 -2.42 -1.44 29.13
C ALA A 619 -2.05 -0.56 30.34
N TYR A 620 -0.80 -0.68 30.77
CA TYR A 620 -0.13 0.26 31.68
C TYR A 620 0.94 1.04 30.91
N LEU A 621 1.03 2.34 31.19
CA LEU A 621 2.13 3.20 30.79
C LEU A 621 2.93 3.56 32.05
N LYS A 622 4.23 3.23 32.06
CA LYS A 622 5.22 3.70 33.04
C LYS A 622 6.07 4.78 32.38
N THR A 623 6.03 5.99 32.92
CA THR A 623 6.81 7.14 32.46
C THR A 623 8.18 7.18 33.14
N ALA A 624 9.08 8.05 32.65
CA ALA A 624 10.46 8.15 33.15
C ALA A 624 10.57 8.59 34.62
N ASP A 625 9.58 9.35 35.11
CA ASP A 625 9.43 9.76 36.52
C ASP A 625 8.81 8.66 37.41
N GLY A 626 8.50 7.49 36.84
CA GLY A 626 7.98 6.33 37.55
C GLY A 626 6.46 6.32 37.75
N GLN A 627 5.74 7.33 37.23
CA GLN A 627 4.28 7.34 37.28
C GLN A 627 3.72 6.17 36.45
N MET A 628 2.75 5.45 37.02
CA MET A 628 2.03 4.37 36.33
C MET A 628 0.60 4.79 36.04
N ILE A 629 0.21 4.67 34.77
CA ILE A 629 -1.10 5.06 34.26
C ILE A 629 -1.73 3.85 33.59
N ARG A 630 -2.85 3.37 34.13
CA ARG A 630 -3.67 2.35 33.48
C ARG A 630 -4.59 3.00 32.46
N PHE A 631 -4.67 2.44 31.26
CA PHE A 631 -5.48 2.96 30.17
C PHE A 631 -6.00 1.85 29.25
N GLN A 632 -7.03 2.21 28.48
CA GLN A 632 -7.58 1.42 27.39
C GLN A 632 -7.23 2.09 26.07
N THR A 633 -6.55 1.36 25.19
CA THR A 633 -6.13 1.83 23.87
C THR A 633 -7.34 2.06 22.95
N ALA A 634 -7.27 3.07 22.10
CA ALA A 634 -8.28 3.29 21.06
C ALA A 634 -8.24 2.19 19.98
N TYR A 635 -9.31 2.06 19.21
CA TYR A 635 -9.40 1.10 18.11
C TYR A 635 -9.57 1.84 16.77
N VAL A 636 -8.66 1.64 15.83
CA VAL A 636 -8.60 2.32 14.52
C VAL A 636 -8.89 1.38 13.35
N SER A 637 -8.91 0.07 13.60
CA SER A 637 -9.23 -0.95 12.60
C SER A 637 -10.73 -1.20 12.42
N ALA A 638 -11.62 -0.44 13.10
CA ALA A 638 -13.06 -0.60 12.95
C ALA A 638 -13.52 -0.24 11.53
N PRO A 639 -14.42 -1.04 10.92
CA PRO A 639 -15.00 -0.71 9.62
C PRO A 639 -15.87 0.55 9.74
N GLN A 640 -15.57 1.56 8.92
CA GLN A 640 -16.33 2.79 8.88
C GLN A 640 -17.16 2.86 7.59
N ARG A 641 -18.45 3.18 7.71
CA ARG A 641 -19.29 3.51 6.56
C ARG A 641 -18.88 4.90 6.05
N VAL A 642 -18.02 4.93 5.06
CA VAL A 642 -17.66 6.16 4.35
C VAL A 642 -18.66 6.32 3.21
N SER A 643 -19.61 7.25 3.35
CA SER A 643 -20.39 7.70 2.20
C SER A 643 -19.42 8.33 1.21
N ARG A 644 -19.31 7.76 0.01
CA ARG A 644 -18.63 8.44 -1.10
C ARG A 644 -19.37 9.77 -1.33
N PRO A 645 -18.69 10.92 -1.42
CA PRO A 645 -19.32 12.06 -2.05
C PRO A 645 -19.63 11.61 -3.48
N THR A 646 -20.91 11.44 -3.79
CA THR A 646 -21.37 11.27 -5.16
C THR A 646 -20.97 12.53 -5.90
N GLY A 647 -19.98 12.41 -6.78
CA GLY A 647 -19.73 13.42 -7.78
C GLY A 647 -20.96 13.52 -8.66
N ASP A 648 -21.75 14.57 -8.42
CA ASP A 648 -22.31 15.44 -9.45
C ASP A 648 -22.77 16.73 -8.78
N GLY A 649 -22.22 17.84 -9.26
CA GLY A 649 -22.45 19.17 -8.73
C GLY A 649 -23.83 19.69 -9.08
N VAL A 650 -24.81 19.37 -8.24
CA VAL A 650 -25.99 20.23 -8.06
C VAL A 650 -25.99 20.66 -6.62
N SER A 651 -25.59 21.92 -6.37
CA SER A 651 -25.86 22.55 -5.08
C SER A 651 -27.37 22.56 -4.89
N PRO A 652 -27.93 21.88 -3.87
CA PRO A 652 -29.37 21.89 -3.64
C PRO A 652 -29.80 23.33 -3.37
N GLU A 653 -30.78 23.84 -4.13
CA GLU A 653 -31.37 25.14 -3.83
C GLU A 653 -32.02 25.09 -2.44
N PRO A 654 -31.80 26.11 -1.59
CA PRO A 654 -32.40 26.16 -0.28
C PRO A 654 -33.93 26.25 -0.40
N GLN A 655 -34.63 25.20 0.02
CA GLN A 655 -36.09 25.18 0.12
C GLN A 655 -36.56 25.39 1.57
N VAL A 656 -37.73 25.99 1.73
CA VAL A 656 -38.36 26.15 3.04
C VAL A 656 -38.86 24.79 3.53
N LEU A 657 -38.33 24.32 4.67
CA LEU A 657 -38.82 23.11 5.32
C LEU A 657 -40.22 23.35 5.89
N THR A 658 -41.24 22.66 5.38
CA THR A 658 -42.63 22.73 5.85
C THR A 658 -43.12 21.39 6.43
N ALA A 659 -44.28 21.41 7.08
CA ALA A 659 -44.97 20.20 7.56
C ALA A 659 -45.53 19.31 6.44
N ALA A 660 -45.52 19.75 5.18
CA ALA A 660 -45.89 18.92 4.04
C ALA A 660 -44.74 17.99 3.62
N ALA A 661 -45.08 16.86 2.99
CA ALA A 661 -44.10 15.97 2.38
C ALA A 661 -43.43 16.64 1.16
N VAL A 662 -42.15 16.32 0.92
CA VAL A 662 -41.38 16.89 -0.21
C VAL A 662 -41.03 15.81 -1.22
N GLY A 663 -41.49 16.00 -2.46
CA GLY A 663 -41.26 15.07 -3.56
C GLY A 663 -42.02 13.74 -3.39
N SER A 664 -41.49 12.68 -4.00
CA SER A 664 -42.18 11.37 -4.01
C SER A 664 -42.03 10.64 -2.67
N VAL A 665 -43.14 10.32 -2.03
CA VAL A 665 -43.19 9.50 -0.80
C VAL A 665 -43.13 8.02 -1.18
N VAL A 666 -42.13 7.28 -0.68
CA VAL A 666 -41.95 5.85 -0.98
C VAL A 666 -41.67 5.03 0.28
N ALA A 667 -41.77 3.71 0.19
CA ALA A 667 -41.46 2.82 1.30
C ALA A 667 -39.98 2.91 1.68
N ARG A 668 -39.70 3.01 2.98
CA ARG A 668 -38.35 3.13 3.53
C ARG A 668 -37.44 1.93 3.19
N SER A 669 -38.00 0.77 2.86
CA SER A 669 -37.25 -0.40 2.38
C SER A 669 -36.78 -0.28 0.93
N GLU A 670 -37.53 0.45 0.08
CA GLU A 670 -37.22 0.62 -1.35
C GLU A 670 -36.21 1.75 -1.60
N ARG A 671 -36.08 2.68 -0.64
CA ARG A 671 -35.10 3.77 -0.66
C ARG A 671 -33.77 3.45 0.02
N SER A 672 -33.52 2.20 0.40
CA SER A 672 -32.14 1.79 0.64
C SER A 672 -31.44 1.94 -0.72
N PRO A 673 -30.51 2.90 -0.90
CA PRO A 673 -29.80 3.00 -2.17
C PRO A 673 -29.20 1.63 -2.39
N ALA A 674 -29.41 1.04 -3.57
CA ALA A 674 -28.74 -0.17 -3.96
C ALA A 674 -27.28 0.00 -3.57
N ALA A 675 -26.82 -0.82 -2.62
CA ALA A 675 -25.47 -0.75 -2.13
C ALA A 675 -24.56 -1.07 -3.31
N ALA A 676 -24.06 -0.04 -3.99
CA ALA A 676 -22.78 -0.16 -4.66
C ALA A 676 -21.83 -0.73 -3.60
N PRO A 677 -20.99 -1.73 -3.93
CA PRO A 677 -20.20 -2.45 -2.94
C PRO A 677 -19.31 -1.45 -2.20
N SER A 678 -19.75 -1.02 -1.02
CA SER A 678 -18.91 -0.27 -0.10
C SER A 678 -17.99 -1.31 0.50
N VAL A 679 -16.80 -1.44 -0.06
CA VAL A 679 -15.72 -2.18 0.61
C VAL A 679 -15.63 -1.58 2.02
N ALA A 680 -15.87 -2.38 3.04
CA ALA A 680 -15.72 -1.96 4.43
C ALA A 680 -14.26 -1.54 4.62
N ARG A 681 -13.98 -0.23 4.61
CA ARG A 681 -12.66 0.33 4.85
C ARG A 681 -12.50 0.58 6.35
N SER A 682 -11.31 0.34 6.89
CA SER A 682 -11.01 0.69 8.28
C SER A 682 -10.98 2.21 8.46
N LEU A 683 -11.23 2.70 9.69
CA LEU A 683 -11.02 4.12 10.04
C LEU A 683 -9.59 4.56 9.70
N MET A 684 -8.60 3.72 9.99
CA MET A 684 -7.20 3.96 9.63
C MET A 684 -7.01 4.21 8.13
N ASP A 685 -7.55 3.35 7.26
CA ASP A 685 -7.46 3.54 5.81
C ASP A 685 -8.09 4.86 5.36
N ALA A 686 -9.26 5.18 5.90
CA ALA A 686 -10.00 6.37 5.53
C ALA A 686 -9.31 7.67 6.00
N VAL A 687 -8.56 7.62 7.10
CA VAL A 687 -7.70 8.74 7.56
C VAL A 687 -6.44 8.82 6.71
N LEU A 688 -5.75 7.70 6.47
CA LEU A 688 -4.51 7.67 5.68
C LEU A 688 -4.76 8.17 4.24
N ASP A 689 -5.87 7.79 3.61
CA ASP A 689 -6.23 8.25 2.27
C ASP A 689 -6.41 9.78 2.21
N ARG A 690 -6.91 10.41 3.28
CA ARG A 690 -7.03 11.88 3.38
C ARG A 690 -5.69 12.56 3.64
N MET A 691 -4.82 11.94 4.42
CA MET A 691 -3.49 12.46 4.72
C MET A 691 -2.50 12.23 3.57
N ALA A 692 -2.76 11.26 2.69
CA ALA A 692 -1.91 10.92 1.55
C ALA A 692 -1.69 12.14 0.64
N GLY A 693 -0.49 12.24 0.07
CA GLY A 693 -0.12 13.31 -0.86
C GLY A 693 0.23 14.66 -0.23
N HIS A 694 -0.08 14.92 1.05
CA HIS A 694 0.17 16.20 1.73
C HIS A 694 1.56 16.29 2.40
N GLY A 695 2.16 17.48 2.41
CA GLY A 695 3.46 17.77 3.03
C GLY A 695 4.68 17.44 2.14
N ALA A 696 5.89 17.65 2.66
CA ALA A 696 7.12 17.23 1.99
C ALA A 696 7.31 15.71 2.11
N ALA A 697 7.86 15.05 1.09
CA ALA A 697 8.17 13.63 1.20
C ALA A 697 9.29 13.40 2.22
N ALA A 698 9.13 12.41 3.09
CA ALA A 698 10.18 11.97 3.99
C ALA A 698 11.43 11.59 3.19
N HIS A 699 12.60 11.93 3.75
CA HIS A 699 13.88 11.45 3.27
C HIS A 699 13.90 9.92 3.29
N ARG A 700 14.27 9.28 2.18
CA ARG A 700 14.23 7.81 2.07
C ARG A 700 15.47 7.18 2.70
N VAL A 701 15.37 6.87 3.99
CA VAL A 701 16.39 6.09 4.72
C VAL A 701 16.54 4.68 4.14
N TRP A 702 15.43 4.07 3.70
CA TRP A 702 15.42 2.75 3.09
C TRP A 702 15.03 2.87 1.62
N LEU A 703 15.95 2.50 0.74
CA LEU A 703 15.65 2.30 -0.66
C LEU A 703 15.24 0.85 -0.91
N PRO A 704 14.28 0.59 -1.83
CA PRO A 704 13.89 -0.76 -2.20
C PRO A 704 15.11 -1.64 -2.51
N PRO A 705 15.18 -2.89 -2.03
CA PRO A 705 16.28 -3.75 -2.43
C PRO A 705 16.26 -3.96 -3.95
N LEU A 706 17.45 -4.03 -4.57
CA LEU A 706 17.61 -4.26 -6.01
C LEU A 706 17.19 -5.71 -6.35
N ARG A 707 15.89 -6.01 -6.31
CA ARG A 707 15.34 -7.34 -6.66
C ARG A 707 15.21 -7.52 -8.16
N GLN A 708 14.99 -6.43 -8.90
CA GLN A 708 14.90 -6.43 -10.35
C GLN A 708 16.08 -5.66 -10.93
N SER A 709 16.61 -6.15 -12.05
CA SER A 709 17.63 -5.43 -12.81
C SER A 709 17.01 -4.21 -13.49
N PRO A 710 17.67 -3.04 -13.47
CA PRO A 710 17.16 -1.86 -14.15
C PRO A 710 17.17 -2.06 -15.67
N ALA A 711 16.36 -1.29 -16.38
CA ALA A 711 16.41 -1.23 -17.84
C ALA A 711 17.55 -0.28 -18.27
N LEU A 712 18.29 -0.65 -19.32
CA LEU A 712 19.46 0.12 -19.77
C LEU A 712 19.10 1.52 -20.29
N ASP A 713 17.97 1.65 -20.98
CA ASP A 713 17.42 2.94 -21.45
C ASP A 713 17.18 3.93 -20.32
N ALA A 714 16.61 3.47 -19.20
CA ALA A 714 16.37 4.29 -18.02
C ALA A 714 17.69 4.75 -17.36
N LEU A 715 18.75 3.95 -17.42
CA LEU A 715 20.07 4.35 -16.92
C LEU A 715 20.74 5.37 -17.84
N LEU A 716 20.67 5.18 -19.15
CA LEU A 716 21.23 6.10 -20.13
C LEU A 716 20.49 7.44 -20.13
N ALA A 717 19.17 7.46 -19.94
CA ALA A 717 18.40 8.69 -19.83
C ALA A 717 18.74 9.51 -18.57
N CYS A 718 19.24 8.85 -17.52
CA CYS A 718 19.71 9.49 -16.29
C CYS A 718 21.20 9.85 -16.33
N ALA A 719 21.92 9.46 -17.39
CA ALA A 719 23.34 9.76 -17.54
C ALA A 719 23.56 11.26 -17.82
N PRO A 720 24.66 11.86 -17.35
CA PRO A 720 24.98 13.25 -17.69
C PRO A 720 25.23 13.42 -19.19
N ASP A 721 24.75 14.51 -19.79
CA ASP A 721 24.88 14.81 -21.23
C ASP A 721 26.34 14.82 -21.75
N GLN A 722 27.30 15.08 -20.87
CA GLN A 722 28.74 15.06 -21.17
C GLN A 722 29.42 13.92 -20.41
N GLN A 723 29.36 12.72 -20.96
CA GLN A 723 30.19 11.61 -20.49
C GLN A 723 31.58 11.65 -21.13
N PRO A 724 32.64 11.28 -20.38
CA PRO A 724 33.93 11.05 -20.99
C PRO A 724 33.82 9.93 -22.04
N PRO A 725 34.58 10.00 -23.15
CA PRO A 725 34.51 9.01 -24.22
C PRO A 725 34.80 7.60 -23.66
N LEU A 726 34.05 6.60 -24.14
CA LEU A 726 34.14 5.20 -23.69
C LEU A 726 33.82 4.95 -22.20
N SER A 727 33.12 5.88 -21.53
CA SER A 727 32.61 5.67 -20.17
C SER A 727 31.09 5.51 -20.18
N VAL A 728 30.59 4.33 -19.76
CA VAL A 728 29.17 3.99 -19.86
C VAL A 728 28.59 3.37 -18.58
N PRO A 729 27.32 3.65 -18.25
CA PRO A 729 26.63 2.99 -17.15
C PRO A 729 26.11 1.63 -17.62
N ILE A 730 26.41 0.57 -16.85
CA ILE A 730 25.97 -0.80 -17.16
C ILE A 730 25.06 -1.41 -16.09
N GLY A 731 24.78 -0.69 -15.01
CA GLY A 731 24.01 -1.18 -13.88
C GLY A 731 23.90 -0.17 -12.74
N LEU A 732 23.42 -0.65 -11.59
CA LEU A 732 23.34 0.11 -10.35
C LEU A 732 24.12 -0.58 -9.23
N ILE A 733 24.75 0.21 -8.38
CA ILE A 733 25.41 -0.22 -7.15
C ILE A 733 24.50 0.20 -5.99
N ASP A 734 24.22 -0.73 -5.09
CA ASP A 734 23.46 -0.47 -3.89
C ASP A 734 24.37 0.04 -2.76
N ALA A 735 24.15 1.29 -2.35
CA ALA A 735 24.91 1.95 -1.30
C ALA A 735 23.98 2.25 -0.10
N PRO A 736 23.62 1.25 0.72
CA PRO A 736 22.62 1.41 1.77
C PRO A 736 23.07 2.37 2.88
N PHE A 737 24.38 2.43 3.19
CA PHE A 737 24.93 3.35 4.19
C PHE A 737 24.80 4.81 3.72
N GLU A 738 25.06 5.08 2.44
CA GLU A 738 24.91 6.40 1.82
C GLU A 738 23.46 6.70 1.38
N GLN A 739 22.56 5.71 1.50
CA GLN A 739 21.13 5.79 1.21
C GLN A 739 20.83 6.24 -0.23
N ARG A 740 21.60 5.73 -1.19
CA ARG A 740 21.44 6.00 -2.63
C ARG A 740 21.79 4.79 -3.48
N TYR A 741 21.40 4.83 -4.75
CA TYR A 741 21.98 3.96 -5.77
C TYR A 741 23.03 4.76 -6.53
N ASP A 742 24.21 4.18 -6.71
CA ASP A 742 25.24 4.74 -7.57
C ASP A 742 25.17 4.05 -8.94
N ALA A 743 25.47 4.76 -10.03
CA ALA A 743 25.58 4.14 -11.35
C ALA A 743 26.85 3.27 -11.40
N LEU A 744 26.72 2.03 -11.88
CA LEU A 744 27.88 1.18 -12.16
C LEU A 744 28.51 1.65 -13.47
N MET A 745 29.47 2.56 -13.36
CA MET A 745 30.22 3.10 -14.48
C MET A 745 31.37 2.19 -14.87
N VAL A 746 31.53 1.95 -16.17
CA VAL A 746 32.68 1.27 -16.76
C VAL A 746 33.41 2.27 -17.63
N ASP A 747 34.67 2.56 -17.30
CA ASP A 747 35.56 3.45 -18.04
C ASP A 747 36.60 2.64 -18.81
N LEU A 748 36.54 2.70 -20.13
CA LEU A 748 37.41 1.94 -21.03
C LEU A 748 38.45 2.80 -21.76
N ALA A 749 38.55 4.10 -21.43
CA ALA A 749 39.43 5.01 -22.18
C ALA A 749 40.93 4.78 -21.94
N GLY A 750 41.30 4.15 -20.82
CA GLY A 750 42.70 3.99 -20.38
C GLY A 750 43.07 2.56 -19.94
N ALA A 751 43.82 2.44 -18.86
CA ALA A 751 44.35 1.17 -18.34
C ALA A 751 43.26 0.14 -17.95
N ALA A 752 42.02 0.61 -17.73
CA ALA A 752 40.86 -0.22 -17.44
C ALA A 752 40.12 -0.71 -18.70
N GLY A 753 40.69 -0.50 -19.90
CA GLY A 753 40.05 -0.82 -21.18
C GLY A 753 39.80 -2.29 -21.47
N ASN A 754 40.52 -3.21 -20.81
CA ASN A 754 40.26 -4.65 -20.88
C ASN A 754 39.28 -5.07 -19.78
N VAL A 755 38.28 -5.86 -20.14
CA VAL A 755 37.15 -6.23 -19.28
C VAL A 755 37.05 -7.74 -19.11
N ALA A 756 36.86 -8.20 -17.88
CA ALA A 756 36.42 -9.57 -17.61
C ALA A 756 35.12 -9.60 -16.82
N ILE A 757 34.18 -10.41 -17.29
CA ILE A 757 32.90 -10.69 -16.64
C ILE A 757 32.92 -12.14 -16.15
N VAL A 758 33.00 -12.33 -14.84
CA VAL A 758 33.17 -13.66 -14.23
C VAL A 758 31.94 -14.02 -13.41
N GLY A 759 31.44 -15.25 -13.56
CA GLY A 759 30.21 -15.68 -12.87
C GLY A 759 29.85 -17.14 -13.13
N ALA A 760 29.12 -17.77 -12.22
CA ALA A 760 28.60 -19.13 -12.37
C ALA A 760 27.76 -19.31 -13.65
N PRO A 761 27.49 -20.55 -14.10
CA PRO A 761 26.47 -20.80 -15.11
C PRO A 761 25.15 -20.08 -14.76
N GLN A 762 24.50 -19.48 -15.75
CA GLN A 762 23.25 -18.72 -15.60
C GLN A 762 23.30 -17.53 -14.61
N SER A 763 24.48 -17.03 -14.23
CA SER A 763 24.61 -15.83 -13.37
C SER A 763 24.31 -14.50 -14.09
N GLY A 764 24.13 -14.52 -15.42
CA GLY A 764 23.89 -13.31 -16.23
C GLY A 764 25.11 -12.78 -17.00
N LYS A 765 26.20 -13.55 -17.14
CA LYS A 765 27.43 -13.14 -17.86
C LYS A 765 27.17 -12.59 -19.26
N SER A 766 26.50 -13.36 -20.12
CA SER A 766 26.19 -12.93 -21.48
C SER A 766 25.21 -11.75 -21.51
N THR A 767 24.34 -11.62 -20.50
CA THR A 767 23.47 -10.44 -20.36
C THR A 767 24.30 -9.20 -20.04
N ALA A 768 25.23 -9.28 -19.09
CA ALA A 768 26.13 -8.20 -18.76
C ALA A 768 27.02 -7.78 -19.93
N LEU A 769 27.50 -8.75 -20.70
CA LEU A 769 28.23 -8.50 -21.92
C LEU A 769 27.38 -7.73 -22.94
N ARG A 770 26.17 -8.20 -23.22
CA ARG A 770 25.24 -7.50 -24.12
C ARG A 770 24.92 -6.09 -23.63
N THR A 771 24.72 -5.90 -22.33
CA THR A 771 24.47 -4.57 -21.73
C THR A 771 25.64 -3.63 -21.95
N LEU A 772 26.87 -4.09 -21.74
CA LEU A 772 28.07 -3.29 -22.01
C LEU A 772 28.17 -2.88 -23.49
N LEU A 773 28.02 -3.84 -24.41
CA LEU A 773 28.11 -3.57 -25.85
C LEU A 773 27.00 -2.62 -26.31
N THR A 774 25.77 -2.82 -25.82
CA THR A 774 24.62 -1.97 -26.15
C THR A 774 24.80 -0.55 -25.59
N ALA A 775 25.33 -0.41 -24.36
CA ALA A 775 25.57 0.88 -23.74
C ALA A 775 26.66 1.68 -24.49
N LEU A 776 27.73 1.02 -24.91
CA LEU A 776 28.77 1.61 -25.76
C LEU A 776 28.22 2.00 -27.14
N ALA A 777 27.43 1.14 -27.77
CA ALA A 777 26.80 1.43 -29.06
C ALA A 777 25.81 2.60 -28.99
N ALA A 778 25.11 2.76 -27.87
CA ALA A 778 24.14 3.84 -27.66
C ALA A 778 24.79 5.22 -27.44
N THR A 779 26.03 5.24 -26.95
CA THR A 779 26.74 6.47 -26.56
C THR A 779 27.84 6.87 -27.55
N ASN A 780 28.15 6.01 -28.53
CA ASN A 780 29.23 6.23 -29.50
C ASN A 780 28.78 5.92 -30.94
N ASP A 781 29.36 6.60 -31.92
CA ASP A 781 29.13 6.38 -33.36
C ASP A 781 29.77 5.02 -33.82
N PRO A 782 29.19 4.30 -34.81
CA PRO A 782 29.76 3.06 -35.35
C PRO A 782 31.19 3.16 -35.90
N SER A 783 31.65 4.36 -36.26
CA SER A 783 33.04 4.64 -36.65
C SER A 783 33.97 4.90 -35.45
N ALA A 784 33.42 5.26 -34.29
CA ALA A 784 34.18 5.47 -33.06
C ALA A 784 34.40 4.15 -32.30
N VAL A 785 33.45 3.21 -32.36
CA VAL A 785 33.53 1.94 -31.64
C VAL A 785 33.08 0.78 -32.53
N GLN A 786 33.90 -0.28 -32.60
CA GLN A 786 33.58 -1.51 -33.33
C GLN A 786 33.71 -2.76 -32.45
N PHE A 787 32.84 -3.74 -32.68
CA PHE A 787 32.82 -5.00 -31.93
C PHE A 787 33.01 -6.20 -32.85
N TYR A 788 33.89 -7.11 -32.42
CA TYR A 788 34.12 -8.41 -33.06
C TYR A 788 33.92 -9.52 -32.03
N CYS A 789 32.86 -10.30 -32.19
CA CYS A 789 32.38 -11.21 -31.16
C CYS A 789 32.67 -12.67 -31.50
N LEU A 790 33.24 -13.40 -30.54
CA LEU A 790 33.37 -14.85 -30.53
C LEU A 790 32.43 -15.43 -29.47
N ASP A 791 31.35 -16.08 -29.89
CA ASP A 791 30.28 -16.56 -29.02
C ASP A 791 30.40 -18.07 -28.77
N PHE A 792 30.93 -18.42 -27.60
CA PHE A 792 30.98 -19.79 -27.06
C PHE A 792 30.12 -19.95 -25.80
N GLY A 793 29.32 -18.93 -25.45
CA GLY A 793 28.53 -18.85 -24.23
C GLY A 793 27.07 -19.31 -24.36
N GLY A 794 26.62 -19.60 -25.59
CA GLY A 794 25.28 -20.13 -25.87
C GLY A 794 24.50 -19.37 -26.94
N GLY A 795 25.15 -18.56 -27.79
CA GLY A 795 24.51 -17.88 -28.92
C GLY A 795 23.86 -16.54 -28.55
N ALA A 796 24.13 -16.02 -27.35
CA ALA A 796 23.52 -14.80 -26.83
C ALA A 796 23.92 -13.52 -27.59
N LEU A 797 25.04 -13.53 -28.31
CA LEU A 797 25.54 -12.39 -29.08
C LEU A 797 25.02 -12.40 -30.53
N THR A 798 24.50 -13.52 -31.03
CA THR A 798 23.94 -13.62 -32.40
C THR A 798 22.93 -12.51 -32.73
N PRO A 799 21.95 -12.19 -31.86
CA PRO A 799 20.97 -11.13 -32.15
C PRO A 799 21.58 -9.74 -32.27
N LEU A 800 22.76 -9.52 -31.67
CA LEU A 800 23.46 -8.25 -31.72
C LEU A 800 24.09 -8.00 -33.10
N GLY A 801 24.29 -9.03 -33.93
CA GLY A 801 24.91 -8.89 -35.26
C GLY A 801 24.19 -7.95 -36.23
N ALA A 802 22.95 -7.55 -35.94
CA ALA A 802 22.23 -6.53 -36.71
C ALA A 802 22.69 -5.08 -36.43
N MET A 803 23.38 -4.84 -35.29
CA MET A 803 23.82 -3.50 -34.90
C MET A 803 24.92 -2.97 -35.84
N PRO A 804 24.92 -1.67 -36.18
CA PRO A 804 25.90 -1.09 -37.09
C PRO A 804 27.32 -1.14 -36.55
N HIS A 805 27.51 -1.20 -35.23
CA HIS A 805 28.81 -1.30 -34.56
C HIS A 805 29.45 -2.70 -34.61
N ILE A 806 28.71 -3.75 -34.98
CA ILE A 806 29.25 -5.13 -35.00
C ILE A 806 29.75 -5.50 -36.40
N GLY A 807 31.03 -5.85 -36.50
CA GLY A 807 31.66 -6.26 -37.75
C GLY A 807 31.57 -7.76 -38.03
N ALA A 808 31.61 -8.60 -36.98
CA ALA A 808 31.40 -10.04 -37.08
C ALA A 808 30.94 -10.66 -35.75
N VAL A 809 30.13 -11.72 -35.84
CA VAL A 809 29.81 -12.62 -34.73
C VAL A 809 30.10 -14.04 -35.20
N ALA A 810 31.04 -14.73 -34.55
CA ALA A 810 31.46 -16.08 -34.91
C ALA A 810 31.12 -17.06 -33.79
N GLY A 811 30.51 -18.20 -34.14
CA GLY A 811 30.21 -19.27 -33.19
C GLY A 811 31.20 -20.43 -33.27
N ARG A 812 30.89 -21.53 -32.57
CA ARG A 812 31.68 -22.78 -32.62
C ARG A 812 31.76 -23.38 -34.02
N SER A 813 30.72 -23.23 -34.84
CA SER A 813 30.70 -23.75 -36.23
C SER A 813 31.62 -22.99 -37.17
N ASP A 814 31.97 -21.74 -36.85
CA ASP A 814 32.58 -20.81 -37.79
C ASP A 814 34.10 -20.69 -37.54
N ALA A 815 34.79 -21.84 -37.51
CA ALA A 815 36.21 -21.91 -37.15
C ALA A 815 37.11 -21.01 -38.03
N GLU A 816 36.78 -20.86 -39.31
CA GLU A 816 37.46 -19.95 -40.24
C GLU A 816 37.25 -18.49 -39.84
N LEU A 817 36.01 -18.09 -39.54
CA LEU A 817 35.68 -16.74 -39.10
C LEU A 817 36.37 -16.40 -37.77
N CYS A 818 36.43 -17.34 -36.82
CA CYS A 818 37.16 -17.16 -35.56
C CYS A 818 38.66 -16.86 -35.77
N ARG A 819 39.34 -17.63 -36.62
CA ARG A 819 40.75 -17.39 -36.96
C ARG A 819 40.94 -16.05 -37.65
N ARG A 820 40.04 -15.72 -38.58
CA ARG A 820 40.08 -14.48 -39.36
C ARG A 820 39.84 -13.25 -38.50
N VAL A 821 38.87 -13.27 -37.58
CA VAL A 821 38.63 -12.18 -36.62
C VAL A 821 39.90 -11.85 -35.84
N ILE A 822 40.58 -12.87 -35.29
CA ILE A 822 41.82 -12.66 -34.52
C ILE A 822 42.95 -12.12 -35.41
N ALA A 823 43.08 -12.65 -36.64
CA ALA A 823 44.06 -12.15 -37.60
C ALA A 823 43.80 -10.68 -37.99
N GLU A 824 42.54 -10.29 -38.14
CA GLU A 824 42.13 -8.90 -38.42
C GLU A 824 42.53 -7.97 -37.25
N MET A 825 42.30 -8.39 -36.01
CA MET A 825 42.69 -7.59 -34.83
C MET A 825 44.20 -7.39 -34.74
N GLU A 826 44.99 -8.43 -35.04
CA GLU A 826 46.45 -8.31 -35.10
C GLU A 826 46.90 -7.43 -36.28
N ALA A 827 46.21 -7.48 -37.42
CA ALA A 827 46.50 -6.63 -38.57
C ALA A 827 46.23 -5.15 -38.27
N VAL A 828 45.12 -4.84 -37.59
CA VAL A 828 44.81 -3.49 -37.08
C VAL A 828 45.91 -3.02 -36.12
N LEU A 829 46.32 -3.88 -35.18
CA LEU A 829 47.40 -3.57 -34.23
C LEU A 829 48.72 -3.24 -34.94
N ARG A 830 49.17 -4.11 -35.87
CA ARG A 830 50.41 -3.89 -36.65
C ARG A 830 50.33 -2.63 -37.51
N SER A 831 49.19 -2.38 -38.14
CA SER A 831 48.95 -1.19 -38.96
C SER A 831 49.06 0.09 -38.13
N ARG A 832 48.42 0.11 -36.94
CA ARG A 832 48.45 1.24 -36.02
C ARG A 832 49.83 1.46 -35.42
N GLU A 833 50.55 0.42 -35.05
CA GLU A 833 51.93 0.55 -34.57
C GLU A 833 52.83 1.22 -35.63
N ALA A 834 52.76 0.75 -36.87
CA ALA A 834 53.50 1.35 -37.98
C ALA A 834 53.05 2.79 -38.29
N ARG A 835 51.77 3.10 -38.07
CA ARG A 835 51.20 4.45 -38.32
C ARG A 835 51.58 5.43 -37.22
N PHE A 836 51.40 5.08 -35.96
CA PHE A 836 51.74 5.93 -34.80
C PHE A 836 53.22 6.30 -34.83
N ARG A 837 54.08 5.33 -35.17
CA ARG A 837 55.50 5.56 -35.37
C ARG A 837 55.81 6.53 -36.51
N ARG A 838 55.08 6.47 -37.63
CA ARG A 838 55.28 7.36 -38.79
C ARG A 838 54.73 8.76 -38.58
N ALA A 839 53.58 8.87 -37.92
CA ALA A 839 52.86 10.13 -37.71
C ALA A 839 53.27 10.86 -36.42
N GLY A 840 54.07 10.24 -35.55
CA GLY A 840 54.50 10.83 -34.27
C GLY A 840 53.37 10.94 -33.25
N ILE A 841 52.49 9.94 -33.20
CA ILE A 841 51.34 9.90 -32.29
C ILE A 841 51.74 9.15 -31.03
N ASP A 842 51.79 9.84 -29.89
CA ASP A 842 52.28 9.29 -28.62
C ASP A 842 51.22 8.47 -27.87
N SER A 843 49.93 8.72 -28.09
CA SER A 843 48.85 8.05 -27.37
C SER A 843 47.58 7.85 -28.20
N MET A 844 46.83 6.79 -27.87
CA MET A 844 45.49 6.57 -28.45
C MET A 844 44.52 7.71 -28.12
N THR A 845 44.68 8.38 -26.98
CA THR A 845 43.84 9.53 -26.61
C THR A 845 44.01 10.70 -27.59
N ASP A 846 45.22 10.93 -28.08
CA ASP A 846 45.49 11.95 -29.11
C ASP A 846 44.98 11.49 -30.47
N TYR A 847 45.14 10.19 -30.79
CA TYR A 847 44.58 9.59 -32.00
C TYR A 847 43.05 9.76 -32.09
N ARG A 848 42.31 9.52 -31.01
CA ARG A 848 40.84 9.70 -30.97
C ARG A 848 40.39 11.13 -31.28
N LYS A 849 41.20 12.15 -30.96
CA LYS A 849 40.92 13.56 -31.29
C LYS A 849 41.19 13.88 -32.76
N MET A 850 42.08 13.13 -33.40
CA MET A 850 42.50 13.30 -34.79
C MET A 850 41.72 12.32 -35.66
N ARG A 851 40.52 12.69 -36.12
CA ARG A 851 39.72 11.83 -37.02
C ARG A 851 40.44 11.75 -38.38
N HIS A 852 40.90 10.55 -38.75
CA HIS A 852 41.61 10.30 -40.01
C HIS A 852 40.75 9.43 -40.94
N ASP A 853 40.52 9.88 -42.17
CA ASP A 853 39.72 9.14 -43.17
C ASP A 853 40.38 7.82 -43.63
N ASP A 854 41.67 7.63 -43.35
CA ASP A 854 42.47 6.47 -43.75
C ASP A 854 42.44 5.29 -42.73
N ASP A 855 41.82 5.44 -41.55
CA ASP A 855 41.49 4.31 -40.65
C ASP A 855 39.98 4.09 -40.68
N PRO A 856 39.48 2.94 -41.18
CA PRO A 856 38.06 2.66 -41.06
C PRO A 856 37.66 2.26 -39.63
N PHE A 857 38.63 2.12 -38.70
CA PHE A 857 38.41 1.71 -37.31
C PHE A 857 38.59 2.87 -36.31
N GLY A 858 37.82 2.82 -35.23
CA GLY A 858 37.99 3.60 -34.00
C GLY A 858 38.55 2.72 -32.88
N ASP A 859 37.92 2.70 -31.71
CA ASP A 859 38.25 1.72 -30.66
C ASP A 859 37.61 0.37 -30.97
N VAL A 860 38.46 -0.67 -31.07
CA VAL A 860 38.06 -2.00 -31.50
C VAL A 860 38.00 -2.93 -30.30
N PHE A 861 36.88 -3.62 -30.13
CA PHE A 861 36.64 -4.53 -29.01
C PHE A 861 36.56 -5.98 -29.51
N LEU A 862 37.56 -6.78 -29.17
CA LEU A 862 37.53 -8.22 -29.31
C LEU A 862 36.75 -8.81 -28.13
N VAL A 863 35.60 -9.41 -28.42
CA VAL A 863 34.68 -9.94 -27.41
C VAL A 863 34.70 -11.46 -27.43
N VAL A 864 34.96 -12.11 -26.30
CA VAL A 864 34.98 -13.58 -26.16
C VAL A 864 34.00 -14.03 -25.07
N ASP A 865 32.83 -14.55 -25.45
CA ASP A 865 31.89 -15.13 -24.50
C ASP A 865 32.21 -16.61 -24.29
N GLY A 866 32.66 -17.01 -23.10
CA GLY A 866 33.00 -18.40 -22.77
C GLY A 866 34.47 -18.75 -22.98
N TRP A 867 35.38 -18.11 -22.22
CA TRP A 867 36.83 -18.30 -22.31
C TRP A 867 37.28 -19.77 -22.19
N ALA A 868 36.70 -20.53 -21.26
CA ALA A 868 37.05 -21.94 -21.05
C ALA A 868 36.80 -22.79 -22.30
N THR A 869 35.68 -22.56 -22.99
CA THR A 869 35.31 -23.25 -24.23
C THR A 869 36.18 -22.81 -25.40
N PHE A 870 36.47 -21.50 -25.51
CA PHE A 870 37.38 -20.98 -26.53
C PHE A 870 38.76 -21.66 -26.46
N ARG A 871 39.35 -21.78 -25.27
CA ARG A 871 40.65 -22.45 -25.09
C ARG A 871 40.63 -23.94 -25.41
N GLN A 872 39.52 -24.63 -25.12
CA GLN A 872 39.39 -26.05 -25.44
C GLN A 872 39.31 -26.31 -26.94
N GLU A 873 38.58 -25.47 -27.69
CA GLU A 873 38.36 -25.65 -29.13
C GLU A 873 39.48 -25.00 -29.97
N PHE A 874 40.10 -23.92 -29.49
CA PHE A 874 41.06 -23.08 -30.22
C PHE A 874 42.34 -22.79 -29.41
N ASP A 875 42.97 -23.82 -28.85
CA ASP A 875 44.21 -23.72 -28.05
C ASP A 875 45.32 -22.92 -28.76
N ALA A 876 45.47 -23.10 -30.08
CA ALA A 876 46.46 -22.38 -30.89
C ALA A 876 46.22 -20.85 -30.96
N LEU A 877 45.01 -20.38 -30.68
CA LEU A 877 44.65 -18.96 -30.72
C LEU A 877 44.76 -18.28 -29.34
N GLU A 878 44.82 -19.03 -28.23
CA GLU A 878 44.96 -18.49 -26.87
C GLU A 878 46.16 -17.52 -26.76
N PRO A 879 47.40 -17.90 -27.18
CA PRO A 879 48.56 -17.02 -27.05
C PRO A 879 48.45 -15.72 -27.84
N ARG A 880 47.75 -15.76 -28.99
CA ARG A 880 47.52 -14.60 -29.86
C ARG A 880 46.59 -13.58 -29.19
N VAL A 881 45.49 -14.05 -28.59
CA VAL A 881 44.57 -13.20 -27.82
C VAL A 881 45.27 -12.57 -26.61
N ILE A 882 46.14 -13.32 -25.92
CA ILE A 882 46.95 -12.77 -24.81
C ILE A 882 47.91 -11.68 -25.31
N GLY A 883 48.51 -11.87 -26.49
CA GLY A 883 49.33 -10.86 -27.16
C GLY A 883 48.56 -9.56 -27.43
N ILE A 884 47.35 -9.67 -27.97
CA ILE A 884 46.43 -8.54 -28.18
C ILE A 884 46.11 -7.85 -26.85
N ALA A 885 45.78 -8.60 -25.79
CA ALA A 885 45.47 -8.00 -24.49
C ALA A 885 46.65 -7.20 -23.89
N THR A 886 47.88 -7.65 -24.15
CA THR A 886 49.11 -7.08 -23.58
C THR A 886 49.53 -5.79 -24.30
N GLN A 887 49.34 -5.70 -25.62
CA GLN A 887 49.80 -4.56 -26.44
C GLN A 887 48.65 -3.67 -26.94
N GLY A 888 47.43 -4.20 -26.98
CA GLY A 888 46.29 -3.62 -27.69
C GLY A 888 45.81 -2.29 -27.14
N LEU A 889 45.80 -2.10 -25.82
CA LEU A 889 45.27 -0.89 -25.19
C LEU A 889 45.97 0.40 -25.66
N SER A 890 47.27 0.33 -25.96
CA SER A 890 48.05 1.46 -26.47
C SER A 890 47.62 1.91 -27.86
N PHE A 891 46.96 1.04 -28.61
CA PHE A 891 46.54 1.25 -30.00
C PHE A 891 45.01 1.14 -30.17
N GLY A 892 44.25 1.24 -29.08
CA GLY A 892 42.77 1.21 -29.11
C GLY A 892 42.17 -0.14 -29.50
N VAL A 893 42.86 -1.24 -29.16
CA VAL A 893 42.33 -2.61 -29.28
C VAL A 893 42.10 -3.16 -27.87
N HIS A 894 40.85 -3.46 -27.56
CA HIS A 894 40.35 -3.84 -26.24
C HIS A 894 39.93 -5.30 -26.23
N LEU A 895 40.18 -6.00 -25.13
CA LEU A 895 39.68 -7.35 -24.90
C LEU A 895 38.56 -7.36 -23.88
N VAL A 896 37.41 -7.92 -24.24
CA VAL A 896 36.28 -8.16 -23.34
C VAL A 896 36.03 -9.66 -23.32
N LEU A 897 36.11 -10.30 -22.16
CA LEU A 897 35.89 -11.74 -22.05
C LEU A 897 34.93 -12.12 -20.94
N THR A 898 34.33 -13.31 -21.05
CA THR A 898 33.55 -13.92 -19.98
C THR A 898 34.16 -15.25 -19.55
N ALA A 899 34.16 -15.52 -18.25
CA ALA A 899 34.66 -16.78 -17.68
C ALA A 899 33.74 -17.27 -16.57
N SER A 900 33.75 -18.57 -16.27
CA SER A 900 32.91 -19.09 -15.18
C SER A 900 33.55 -18.94 -13.80
N ARG A 901 34.88 -18.89 -13.76
CA ARG A 901 35.69 -18.71 -12.54
C ARG A 901 36.93 -17.88 -12.83
N TRP A 902 37.45 -17.18 -11.83
CA TRP A 902 38.71 -16.44 -11.95
C TRP A 902 39.91 -17.36 -12.23
N ALA A 903 39.89 -18.59 -11.71
CA ALA A 903 40.95 -19.58 -11.91
C ALA A 903 41.09 -20.05 -13.38
N GLU A 904 40.09 -19.81 -14.24
CA GLU A 904 40.17 -20.13 -15.67
C GLU A 904 41.09 -19.16 -16.44
N LEU A 905 41.33 -17.97 -15.89
CA LEU A 905 42.18 -16.95 -16.50
C LEU A 905 43.62 -17.15 -15.99
N ARG A 906 44.56 -17.35 -16.93
CA ARG A 906 45.99 -17.39 -16.59
C ARG A 906 46.43 -16.06 -15.97
N PRO A 907 47.41 -16.07 -15.04
CA PRO A 907 47.92 -14.84 -14.42
C PRO A 907 48.32 -13.76 -15.45
N SER A 908 49.00 -14.16 -16.52
CA SER A 908 49.42 -13.26 -17.60
C SER A 908 48.28 -12.49 -18.27
N LEU A 909 47.09 -13.10 -18.39
CA LEU A 909 45.91 -12.46 -18.95
C LEU A 909 45.14 -11.68 -17.87
N LYS A 910 45.00 -12.27 -16.68
CA LYS A 910 44.30 -11.68 -15.54
C LYS A 910 44.91 -10.33 -15.12
N ASP A 911 46.22 -10.20 -15.18
CA ASP A 911 46.94 -8.97 -14.84
C ASP A 911 46.75 -7.85 -15.88
N GLN A 912 46.40 -8.19 -17.13
CA GLN A 912 46.07 -7.22 -18.18
C GLN A 912 44.61 -6.73 -18.13
N ILE A 913 43.78 -7.32 -17.26
CA ILE A 913 42.36 -6.96 -17.11
C ILE A 913 42.21 -5.94 -15.97
N GLY A 914 41.98 -4.69 -16.34
CA GLY A 914 41.73 -3.59 -15.40
C GLY A 914 40.28 -3.53 -14.92
N THR A 915 39.29 -3.68 -15.80
CA THR A 915 37.86 -3.70 -15.42
C THR A 915 37.41 -5.12 -15.10
N ARG A 916 37.02 -5.36 -13.84
CA ARG A 916 36.62 -6.67 -13.34
C ARG A 916 35.19 -6.63 -12.83
N ILE A 917 34.29 -7.36 -13.48
CA ILE A 917 32.88 -7.47 -13.12
C ILE A 917 32.64 -8.88 -12.59
N GLU A 918 32.51 -9.00 -11.27
CA GLU A 918 32.24 -10.28 -10.61
C GLU A 918 30.75 -10.43 -10.32
N LEU A 919 30.10 -11.33 -11.04
CA LEU A 919 28.74 -11.78 -10.78
C LEU A 919 28.74 -12.93 -9.78
N ARG A 920 27.55 -13.40 -9.39
CA ARG A 920 27.39 -14.58 -8.52
C ARG A 920 28.27 -15.75 -8.99
N LEU A 921 29.24 -16.13 -8.15
CA LEU A 921 30.14 -17.26 -8.36
C LEU A 921 29.54 -18.57 -7.86
N GLY A 922 30.01 -19.70 -8.41
CA GLY A 922 29.59 -21.02 -7.96
C GLY A 922 30.24 -21.41 -6.63
N ASP A 923 31.51 -21.04 -6.45
CA ASP A 923 32.22 -21.10 -5.18
C ASP A 923 32.59 -19.68 -4.74
N PRO A 924 31.99 -19.14 -3.66
CA PRO A 924 32.34 -17.83 -3.13
C PRO A 924 33.79 -17.69 -2.65
N ALA A 925 34.53 -18.79 -2.44
CA ALA A 925 35.95 -18.74 -2.08
C ALA A 925 36.83 -18.22 -3.23
N ASP A 926 36.37 -18.39 -4.48
CA ASP A 926 37.05 -17.93 -5.70
C ASP A 926 36.91 -16.40 -5.92
N SER A 927 36.12 -15.71 -5.08
CA SER A 927 35.92 -14.25 -5.16
C SER A 927 37.24 -13.50 -5.01
N GLU A 928 37.47 -12.56 -5.94
CA GLU A 928 38.60 -11.62 -5.90
C GLU A 928 38.22 -10.28 -5.27
N MET A 929 36.92 -10.02 -5.10
CA MET A 929 36.40 -8.79 -4.48
C MET A 929 36.29 -8.93 -2.95
N ASP A 930 35.29 -9.69 -2.46
CA ASP A 930 35.08 -9.97 -1.04
C ASP A 930 34.43 -11.35 -0.85
N ARG A 931 35.20 -12.31 -0.34
CA ARG A 931 34.78 -13.70 -0.13
C ARG A 931 33.61 -13.86 0.84
N ARG A 932 33.48 -12.96 1.83
CA ARG A 932 32.39 -13.03 2.83
C ARG A 932 31.10 -12.51 2.21
N ARG A 933 31.17 -11.39 1.46
CA ARG A 933 30.02 -10.81 0.76
C ARG A 933 29.56 -11.68 -0.41
N ALA A 934 30.48 -12.31 -1.15
CA ALA A 934 30.16 -13.22 -2.24
C ALA A 934 29.23 -14.39 -1.81
N ARG A 935 29.36 -14.87 -0.57
CA ARG A 935 28.46 -15.93 -0.02
C ARG A 935 27.01 -15.48 0.08
N GLN A 936 26.77 -14.18 0.28
CA GLN A 936 25.43 -13.61 0.43
C GLN A 936 24.69 -13.47 -0.92
N LEU A 937 25.40 -13.61 -2.06
CA LEU A 937 24.81 -13.54 -3.40
C LEU A 937 24.16 -14.85 -3.88
N GLY A 938 24.33 -15.97 -3.16
CA GLY A 938 23.92 -17.31 -3.63
C GLY A 938 22.45 -17.39 -4.05
N ASP A 939 21.57 -16.84 -3.23
CA ASP A 939 20.11 -16.93 -3.39
C ASP A 939 19.51 -15.82 -4.28
N LEU A 940 20.34 -14.90 -4.77
CA LEU A 940 19.89 -13.73 -5.53
C LEU A 940 19.69 -14.04 -7.03
N PRO A 941 18.79 -13.30 -7.71
CA PRO A 941 18.53 -13.49 -9.14
C PRO A 941 19.77 -13.22 -10.02
N PRO A 942 19.76 -13.69 -11.28
CA PRO A 942 20.85 -13.42 -12.22
C PRO A 942 21.04 -11.92 -12.48
N GLY A 943 22.28 -11.55 -12.83
CA GLY A 943 22.69 -10.16 -13.00
C GLY A 943 23.05 -9.47 -11.68
N ARG A 944 23.25 -10.22 -10.60
CA ARG A 944 23.79 -9.71 -9.32
C ARG A 944 25.27 -10.02 -9.18
N GLY A 945 25.99 -9.08 -8.58
CA GLY A 945 27.42 -9.16 -8.37
C GLY A 945 27.87 -8.31 -7.20
N ILE A 946 29.18 -8.27 -6.99
CA ILE A 946 29.83 -7.42 -6.00
C ILE A 946 30.89 -6.54 -6.64
N THR A 947 30.96 -5.30 -6.18
CA THR A 947 32.04 -4.37 -6.55
C THR A 947 33.29 -4.65 -5.72
N ARG A 948 34.41 -4.02 -6.10
CA ARG A 948 35.68 -4.08 -5.35
C ARG A 948 35.57 -3.59 -3.90
N ASP A 949 34.65 -2.66 -3.65
CA ASP A 949 34.38 -2.13 -2.30
C ASP A 949 33.41 -3.03 -1.50
N GLY A 950 33.05 -4.20 -2.02
CA GLY A 950 32.14 -5.15 -1.39
C GLY A 950 30.68 -4.71 -1.40
N LYS A 951 30.31 -3.74 -2.25
CA LYS A 951 28.91 -3.30 -2.45
C LYS A 951 28.20 -4.20 -3.45
N GLU A 952 26.92 -4.47 -3.23
CA GLU A 952 26.11 -5.24 -4.17
C GLU A 952 25.85 -4.41 -5.43
N MET A 953 25.91 -5.05 -6.60
CA MET A 953 25.56 -4.42 -7.87
C MET A 953 24.54 -5.26 -8.65
N ALA A 954 23.69 -4.57 -9.41
CA ALA A 954 22.73 -5.14 -10.33
C ALA A 954 23.01 -4.66 -11.75
N ILE A 955 23.31 -5.60 -12.65
CA ILE A 955 23.52 -5.32 -14.06
C ILE A 955 22.18 -5.01 -14.73
N ALA A 956 22.18 -3.99 -15.58
CA ALA A 956 21.00 -3.60 -16.34
C ALA A 956 20.66 -4.62 -17.43
N THR A 957 19.40 -4.66 -17.83
CA THR A 957 18.93 -5.50 -18.93
C THR A 957 19.04 -4.72 -20.26
N PRO A 958 19.60 -5.33 -21.32
CA PRO A 958 19.77 -4.65 -22.60
C PRO A 958 18.43 -4.57 -23.33
N THR A 959 18.01 -3.36 -23.72
CA THR A 959 16.81 -3.12 -24.53
C THR A 959 17.21 -2.91 -26.00
N PRO A 960 16.63 -3.67 -26.95
CA PRO A 960 17.05 -3.61 -28.37
C PRO A 960 16.71 -2.29 -29.08
N ALA A 961 15.79 -1.48 -28.52
CA ALA A 961 15.36 -0.21 -29.10
C ALA A 961 16.30 0.98 -28.80
N VAL A 962 17.37 0.78 -28.02
CA VAL A 962 18.25 1.87 -27.57
C VAL A 962 19.20 2.34 -28.67
N VAL A 963 19.67 1.43 -29.53
CA VAL A 963 20.57 1.76 -30.63
C VAL A 963 19.71 2.16 -31.83
N THR A 964 19.57 3.46 -32.05
CA THR A 964 18.90 4.00 -33.24
C THR A 964 19.92 4.12 -34.36
N ASP A 965 19.55 3.67 -35.56
CA ASP A 965 20.32 3.98 -36.76
C ASP A 965 20.25 5.49 -36.97
N ASP A 966 21.39 6.16 -36.83
CA ASP A 966 21.51 7.62 -36.99
C ASP A 966 21.30 8.07 -38.44
N GLY A 967 21.10 7.12 -39.37
CA GLY A 967 20.90 7.37 -40.79
C GLY A 967 22.19 7.78 -41.50
N SER A 968 23.34 7.74 -40.83
CA SER A 968 24.64 8.07 -41.41
C SER A 968 25.13 7.02 -42.41
N GLY A 969 24.57 5.81 -42.36
CA GLY A 969 24.97 4.66 -43.18
C GLY A 969 26.33 4.08 -42.79
N ARG A 970 27.00 4.61 -41.77
CA ARG A 970 28.30 4.12 -41.28
C ARG A 970 28.13 2.81 -40.53
N ARG A 971 28.98 1.83 -40.85
CA ARG A 971 28.98 0.49 -40.23
C ARG A 971 30.40 0.05 -39.94
N ALA A 972 30.55 -0.79 -38.93
CA ALA A 972 31.80 -1.45 -38.62
C ALA A 972 32.29 -2.27 -39.83
N PRO A 973 33.59 -2.23 -40.13
CA PRO A 973 34.17 -3.05 -41.20
C PRO A 973 33.86 -4.54 -40.99
N ARG A 974 33.31 -5.18 -42.03
CA ARG A 974 33.03 -6.62 -41.97
C ARG A 974 34.32 -7.41 -42.09
N VAL A 975 34.39 -8.52 -41.36
CA VAL A 975 35.51 -9.46 -41.50
C VAL A 975 35.29 -10.28 -42.77
N GLU A 976 36.10 -10.01 -43.79
CA GLU A 976 36.08 -10.77 -45.04
C GLU A 976 36.72 -12.14 -44.81
N LEU A 977 35.98 -13.18 -45.19
CA LEU A 977 36.50 -14.55 -45.24
C LEU A 977 37.32 -14.76 -46.51
N LEU A 978 38.12 -15.82 -46.51
CA LEU A 978 38.79 -16.24 -47.71
C LEU A 978 37.71 -16.65 -48.74
N PRO A 979 37.60 -15.98 -49.89
CA PRO A 979 36.55 -16.27 -50.87
C PRO A 979 36.70 -17.70 -51.39
N LEU A 980 35.58 -18.32 -51.79
CA LEU A 980 35.57 -19.66 -52.37
C LEU A 980 36.15 -19.68 -53.78
N GLN A 981 36.11 -18.55 -54.47
CA GLN A 981 36.63 -18.38 -55.81
C GLN A 981 37.33 -17.03 -55.91
N VAL A 982 38.57 -17.05 -56.37
CA VAL A 982 39.41 -15.86 -56.58
C VAL A 982 39.68 -15.77 -58.07
N PRO A 983 39.36 -14.66 -58.75
CA PRO A 983 39.64 -14.55 -60.17
C PRO A 983 41.16 -14.37 -60.40
N HIS A 984 41.65 -14.86 -61.54
CA HIS A 984 43.07 -14.86 -61.89
C HIS A 984 43.70 -13.47 -62.04
N ASP A 985 42.91 -12.43 -62.29
CA ASP A 985 43.37 -11.04 -62.42
C ASP A 985 43.52 -10.31 -61.08
N TYR A 986 43.19 -10.97 -59.97
CA TYR A 986 43.16 -10.36 -58.64
C TYR A 986 44.58 -10.04 -58.12
N GLY A 987 44.94 -8.75 -58.15
CA GLY A 987 46.15 -8.24 -57.48
C GLY A 987 47.47 -8.65 -58.15
N ASN A 988 47.46 -8.92 -59.46
CA ASN A 988 48.65 -9.38 -60.19
C ASN A 988 49.80 -8.37 -60.13
N ALA A 989 50.93 -8.80 -59.56
CA ALA A 989 52.20 -8.10 -59.66
C ALA A 989 52.85 -8.37 -61.03
N ALA A 990 53.49 -7.37 -61.62
CA ALA A 990 54.01 -7.46 -62.99
C ALA A 990 55.15 -8.49 -63.16
N VAL A 991 55.84 -8.88 -62.09
CA VAL A 991 57.11 -9.63 -62.15
C VAL A 991 57.09 -10.95 -61.34
N GLU A 992 56.05 -11.20 -60.55
CA GLU A 992 55.97 -12.37 -59.67
C GLU A 992 54.88 -13.35 -60.13
N ILE A 993 55.10 -14.65 -59.88
CA ILE A 993 54.13 -15.73 -60.14
C ILE A 993 53.16 -15.78 -58.96
N VAL A 994 51.90 -15.39 -59.15
CA VAL A 994 50.89 -15.30 -58.10
C VAL A 994 50.01 -16.55 -58.12
N ILE A 995 49.99 -17.31 -57.02
CA ILE A 995 49.16 -18.53 -56.93
C ILE A 995 47.73 -18.25 -56.43
N GLY A 996 47.52 -17.14 -55.73
CA GLY A 996 46.23 -16.82 -55.14
C GLY A 996 46.35 -15.84 -53.98
N ILE A 997 45.46 -15.94 -53.00
CA ILE A 997 45.45 -15.06 -51.82
C ILE A 997 45.54 -15.85 -50.51
N GLY A 998 46.15 -15.26 -49.48
CA GLY A 998 46.34 -15.89 -48.17
C GLY A 998 45.27 -15.50 -47.14
N GLU A 999 44.94 -16.43 -46.22
CA GLU A 999 43.94 -16.24 -45.14
C GLU A 999 44.30 -15.11 -44.17
N THR A 1000 45.60 -14.87 -43.91
CA THR A 1000 46.04 -13.95 -42.84
C THR A 1000 45.81 -12.47 -43.15
N GLU A 1001 46.05 -12.03 -44.39
CA GLU A 1001 45.95 -10.61 -44.77
C GLU A 1001 45.11 -10.39 -46.04
N LEU A 1002 44.56 -11.46 -46.65
CA LEU A 1002 43.86 -11.42 -47.94
C LEU A 1002 44.69 -10.75 -49.06
N LYS A 1003 46.02 -10.83 -48.94
CA LYS A 1003 46.97 -10.33 -49.94
C LYS A 1003 47.34 -11.44 -50.93
N PRO A 1004 47.70 -11.06 -52.16
CA PRO A 1004 48.30 -11.98 -53.13
C PRO A 1004 49.50 -12.71 -52.54
N VAL A 1005 49.58 -14.02 -52.78
CA VAL A 1005 50.69 -14.88 -52.39
C VAL A 1005 51.46 -15.24 -53.66
N ALA A 1006 52.72 -14.83 -53.70
CA ALA A 1006 53.64 -15.15 -54.78
C ALA A 1006 54.42 -16.45 -54.48
N LEU A 1007 54.74 -17.20 -55.53
CA LEU A 1007 55.64 -18.34 -55.48
C LEU A 1007 57.02 -17.94 -56.00
N ASP A 1008 58.04 -18.10 -55.18
CA ASP A 1008 59.42 -17.93 -55.60
C ASP A 1008 59.97 -19.26 -56.16
N LEU A 1009 59.71 -19.50 -57.45
CA LEU A 1009 60.25 -20.66 -58.16
C LEU A 1009 61.75 -20.54 -58.47
N VAL A 1010 62.36 -19.37 -58.27
CA VAL A 1010 63.81 -19.16 -58.46
C VAL A 1010 64.58 -19.67 -57.24
N GLU A 1011 64.11 -19.33 -56.03
CA GLU A 1011 64.67 -19.83 -54.78
C GLU A 1011 64.25 -21.29 -54.52
N HIS A 1012 63.01 -21.67 -54.82
CA HIS A 1012 62.48 -23.01 -54.61
C HIS A 1012 61.99 -23.62 -55.93
N PRO A 1013 62.86 -24.30 -56.71
CA PRO A 1013 62.55 -24.74 -58.08
C PRO A 1013 61.49 -25.85 -58.19
N HIS A 1014 61.03 -26.39 -57.06
CA HIS A 1014 60.19 -27.57 -57.03
C HIS A 1014 58.93 -27.32 -56.19
N LEU A 1015 57.79 -27.78 -56.70
CA LEU A 1015 56.49 -27.70 -56.04
C LEU A 1015 55.78 -29.05 -56.07
N ILE A 1016 55.30 -29.51 -54.91
CA ILE A 1016 54.46 -30.72 -54.79
C ILE A 1016 53.06 -30.29 -54.36
N VAL A 1017 52.05 -30.65 -55.15
CA VAL A 1017 50.62 -30.41 -54.88
C VAL A 1017 49.95 -31.73 -54.51
N LEU A 1018 49.42 -31.83 -53.30
CA LEU A 1018 48.74 -33.02 -52.78
C LEU A 1018 47.27 -32.72 -52.50
N GLY A 1019 46.38 -33.65 -52.83
CA GLY A 1019 44.98 -33.56 -52.42
C GLY A 1019 44.07 -34.63 -53.03
N GLU A 1020 42.87 -34.75 -52.51
CA GLU A 1020 41.86 -35.73 -52.94
C GLU A 1020 41.30 -35.45 -54.34
N ALA A 1021 40.45 -36.34 -54.84
CA ALA A 1021 39.75 -36.09 -56.10
C ALA A 1021 38.96 -34.76 -56.02
N GLU A 1022 38.93 -34.01 -57.12
CA GLU A 1022 38.13 -32.78 -57.27
C GLU A 1022 38.47 -31.62 -56.31
N CYS A 1023 39.60 -31.66 -55.60
CA CYS A 1023 40.01 -30.57 -54.71
C CYS A 1023 40.65 -29.36 -55.43
N GLY A 1024 40.89 -29.43 -56.75
CA GLY A 1024 41.45 -28.33 -57.55
C GLY A 1024 42.91 -28.49 -58.01
N LYS A 1025 43.56 -29.65 -57.83
CA LYS A 1025 44.96 -29.89 -58.24
C LYS A 1025 45.28 -29.47 -59.68
N THR A 1026 44.52 -29.98 -60.65
CA THR A 1026 44.67 -29.64 -62.07
C THR A 1026 44.43 -28.15 -62.32
N ALA A 1027 43.48 -27.53 -61.61
CA ALA A 1027 43.23 -26.10 -61.72
C ALA A 1027 44.43 -25.27 -61.21
N THR A 1028 45.10 -25.74 -60.15
CA THR A 1028 46.37 -25.17 -59.68
C THR A 1028 47.45 -25.28 -60.75
N LEU A 1029 47.63 -26.44 -61.37
CA LEU A 1029 48.63 -26.61 -62.44
C LEU A 1029 48.33 -25.73 -63.65
N ARG A 1030 47.05 -25.63 -64.04
CA ARG A 1030 46.59 -24.72 -65.09
C ARG A 1030 46.96 -23.27 -64.78
N LEU A 1031 46.66 -22.81 -63.57
CA LEU A 1031 46.99 -21.47 -63.12
C LEU A 1031 48.50 -21.22 -63.23
N LEU A 1032 49.31 -22.15 -62.74
CA LEU A 1032 50.77 -22.05 -62.79
C LEU A 1032 51.29 -21.95 -64.22
N CYS A 1033 50.78 -22.76 -65.15
CA CYS A 1033 51.14 -22.66 -66.57
C CYS A 1033 50.83 -21.25 -67.13
N ARG A 1034 49.65 -20.69 -66.81
CA ARG A 1034 49.27 -19.34 -67.26
C ARG A 1034 50.12 -18.25 -66.65
N GLU A 1035 50.42 -18.34 -65.35
CA GLU A 1035 51.29 -17.39 -64.65
C GLU A 1035 52.74 -17.44 -65.16
N ILE A 1036 53.28 -18.63 -65.45
CA ILE A 1036 54.62 -18.79 -66.02
C ILE A 1036 54.70 -18.10 -67.39
N MET A 1037 53.68 -18.30 -68.25
CA MET A 1037 53.58 -17.62 -69.56
C MET A 1037 53.31 -16.11 -69.45
N ARG A 1038 52.74 -15.65 -68.33
CA ARG A 1038 52.50 -14.22 -68.08
C ARG A 1038 53.78 -13.51 -67.67
N VAL A 1039 54.59 -14.13 -66.83
CA VAL A 1039 55.82 -13.55 -66.27
C VAL A 1039 57.02 -13.73 -67.20
N ASN A 1040 57.06 -14.80 -67.99
CA ASN A 1040 58.17 -15.14 -68.87
C ASN A 1040 57.74 -15.17 -70.34
N ASP A 1041 58.65 -14.83 -71.25
CA ASP A 1041 58.48 -15.04 -72.68
C ASP A 1041 58.95 -16.46 -73.10
N SER A 1042 58.68 -16.85 -74.36
CA SER A 1042 59.02 -18.20 -74.85
C SER A 1042 60.52 -18.43 -74.99
N GLY A 1043 61.33 -17.36 -74.90
CA GLY A 1043 62.79 -17.44 -74.86
C GLY A 1043 63.33 -17.69 -73.45
N GLY A 1044 62.62 -17.23 -72.41
CA GLY A 1044 62.96 -17.39 -71.00
C GLY A 1044 62.42 -18.65 -70.35
N ALA A 1045 61.25 -19.16 -70.76
CA ALA A 1045 60.65 -20.35 -70.16
C ALA A 1045 60.04 -21.32 -71.20
N GLN A 1046 60.29 -22.62 -70.99
CA GLN A 1046 59.70 -23.73 -71.73
C GLN A 1046 58.97 -24.67 -70.77
N ILE A 1047 57.74 -25.04 -71.12
CA ILE A 1047 56.88 -25.91 -70.33
C ILE A 1047 56.80 -27.29 -71.00
N GLU A 1048 57.08 -28.34 -70.25
CA GLU A 1048 56.87 -29.73 -70.65
C GLU A 1048 55.79 -30.36 -69.76
N ILE A 1049 54.69 -30.79 -70.37
CA ILE A 1049 53.48 -31.24 -69.66
C ILE A 1049 53.36 -32.76 -69.75
N VAL A 1050 53.17 -33.40 -68.60
CA VAL A 1050 52.83 -34.82 -68.48
C VAL A 1050 51.42 -34.92 -67.92
N ASP A 1051 50.49 -35.38 -68.75
CA ASP A 1051 49.07 -35.38 -68.43
C ASP A 1051 48.38 -36.57 -69.11
N PHE A 1052 48.24 -37.67 -68.36
CA PHE A 1052 47.65 -38.91 -68.88
C PHE A 1052 46.12 -38.84 -69.01
N ARG A 1053 45.46 -37.89 -68.33
CA ARG A 1053 43.99 -37.70 -68.39
C ARG A 1053 43.55 -36.63 -69.38
N ARG A 1054 44.49 -35.89 -69.96
CA ARG A 1054 44.26 -34.82 -70.94
C ARG A 1054 43.45 -33.65 -70.37
N THR A 1055 43.66 -33.35 -69.09
CA THR A 1055 42.97 -32.29 -68.34
C THR A 1055 43.60 -30.89 -68.52
N LEU A 1056 44.85 -30.83 -68.99
CA LEU A 1056 45.62 -29.61 -69.31
C LEU A 1056 45.75 -29.38 -70.83
N LEU A 1057 44.98 -30.11 -71.65
CA LEU A 1057 44.98 -29.95 -73.10
C LEU A 1057 44.47 -28.55 -73.48
N GLY A 1058 45.18 -27.85 -74.37
CA GLY A 1058 44.79 -26.49 -74.82
C GLY A 1058 45.17 -25.36 -73.87
N GLU A 1059 45.85 -25.63 -72.75
CA GLU A 1059 46.29 -24.58 -71.82
C GLU A 1059 47.54 -23.83 -72.28
N VAL A 1060 48.44 -24.52 -72.97
CA VAL A 1060 49.69 -23.94 -73.50
C VAL A 1060 49.71 -24.19 -75.00
N GLU A 1061 49.16 -23.24 -75.75
CA GLU A 1061 49.13 -23.27 -77.24
C GLU A 1061 50.22 -22.39 -77.86
N THR A 1062 51.00 -21.71 -77.03
CA THR A 1062 52.06 -20.80 -77.44
C THR A 1062 53.39 -21.53 -77.60
N ASN A 1063 54.42 -20.83 -78.12
CA ASN A 1063 55.78 -21.36 -78.28
C ASN A 1063 56.48 -21.75 -76.95
N HIS A 1064 55.82 -21.56 -75.80
CA HIS A 1064 56.30 -22.04 -74.51
C HIS A 1064 56.19 -23.58 -74.39
N LEU A 1065 55.33 -24.26 -75.17
CA LEU A 1065 55.19 -25.72 -75.08
C LEU A 1065 56.38 -26.44 -75.74
N SER A 1066 57.26 -27.03 -74.93
CA SER A 1066 58.37 -27.88 -75.39
C SER A 1066 57.92 -29.32 -75.69
N GLY A 1067 56.96 -29.83 -74.92
CA GLY A 1067 56.41 -31.16 -75.12
C GLY A 1067 55.17 -31.47 -74.30
N TYR A 1068 54.34 -32.36 -74.83
CA TYR A 1068 53.11 -32.84 -74.19
C TYR A 1068 53.07 -34.38 -74.23
N SER A 1069 53.01 -35.01 -73.07
CA SER A 1069 53.02 -36.47 -72.90
C SER A 1069 51.68 -36.97 -72.35
N MET A 1070 50.88 -37.60 -73.22
CA MET A 1070 49.54 -38.11 -72.89
C MET A 1070 49.49 -39.59 -72.46
N SER A 1071 50.64 -40.27 -72.43
CA SER A 1071 50.76 -41.69 -72.09
C SER A 1071 52.16 -42.04 -71.58
N ALA A 1072 52.29 -43.18 -70.89
CA ALA A 1072 53.58 -43.68 -70.44
C ALA A 1072 54.57 -43.92 -71.60
N ALA A 1073 54.09 -44.36 -72.78
CA ALA A 1073 54.94 -44.58 -73.96
C ALA A 1073 55.50 -43.26 -74.53
N THR A 1074 54.66 -42.23 -74.64
CA THR A 1074 55.11 -40.89 -75.09
C THR A 1074 56.07 -40.26 -74.08
N LEU A 1075 55.84 -40.48 -72.79
CA LEU A 1075 56.71 -40.00 -71.72
C LEU A 1075 58.08 -40.70 -71.78
N ALA A 1076 58.11 -42.02 -71.92
CA ALA A 1076 59.35 -42.80 -72.03
C ALA A 1076 60.20 -42.41 -73.25
N ALA A 1077 59.58 -41.97 -74.35
CA ALA A 1077 60.29 -41.45 -75.52
C ALA A 1077 60.83 -40.02 -75.32
N ARG A 1078 60.16 -39.20 -74.51
CA ARG A 1078 60.49 -37.79 -74.26
C ARG A 1078 61.55 -37.59 -73.17
N VAL A 1079 61.49 -38.38 -72.10
CA VAL A 1079 62.42 -38.25 -70.96
C VAL A 1079 63.89 -38.27 -71.40
N PRO A 1080 64.37 -39.17 -72.28
CA PRO A 1080 65.76 -39.14 -72.75
C PRO A 1080 66.16 -37.82 -73.42
N VAL A 1081 65.25 -37.19 -74.18
CA VAL A 1081 65.50 -35.90 -74.84
C VAL A 1081 65.62 -34.77 -73.82
N LEU A 1082 64.80 -34.79 -72.76
CA LEU A 1082 64.91 -33.84 -71.66
C LEU A 1082 66.23 -34.03 -70.90
N LEU A 1083 66.60 -35.27 -70.59
CA LEU A 1083 67.86 -35.58 -69.89
C LEU A 1083 69.09 -35.16 -70.70
N GLU A 1084 69.08 -35.34 -72.02
CA GLU A 1084 70.17 -34.88 -72.90
C GLU A 1084 70.34 -33.36 -72.83
N ARG A 1085 69.24 -32.60 -72.82
CA ARG A 1085 69.28 -31.13 -72.64
C ARG A 1085 69.82 -30.73 -71.27
N LEU A 1086 69.40 -31.42 -70.20
CA LEU A 1086 69.87 -31.13 -68.84
C LEU A 1086 71.35 -31.50 -68.68
N GLN A 1087 71.77 -32.64 -69.23
CA GLN A 1087 73.16 -33.07 -69.23
C GLN A 1087 74.06 -32.07 -69.96
N ALA A 1088 73.61 -31.49 -71.08
CA ALA A 1088 74.35 -30.45 -71.80
C ALA A 1088 74.49 -29.13 -71.01
N ARG A 1089 73.64 -28.89 -70.00
CA ARG A 1089 73.70 -27.73 -69.11
C ARG A 1089 74.52 -27.98 -67.84
N MET A 1090 74.88 -29.22 -67.55
CA MET A 1090 75.67 -29.54 -66.36
C MET A 1090 77.03 -28.83 -66.43
N PRO A 1091 77.47 -28.17 -65.35
CA PRO A 1091 78.76 -27.50 -65.34
C PRO A 1091 79.89 -28.53 -65.46
N ASP A 1092 80.83 -28.27 -66.36
CA ASP A 1092 82.07 -29.04 -66.49
C ASP A 1092 83.20 -28.44 -65.63
N GLU A 1093 84.38 -29.06 -65.65
CA GLU A 1093 85.56 -28.57 -64.90
C GLU A 1093 86.05 -27.19 -65.36
N GLY A 1094 85.58 -26.68 -66.51
CA GLY A 1094 85.95 -25.38 -67.08
C GLY A 1094 85.11 -24.20 -66.60
N VAL A 1095 84.00 -24.43 -65.89
CA VAL A 1095 83.10 -23.35 -65.43
C VAL A 1095 83.67 -22.65 -64.18
N THR A 1096 83.90 -21.34 -64.29
CA THR A 1096 84.39 -20.53 -63.17
C THR A 1096 83.31 -20.28 -62.10
N GLN A 1097 83.72 -19.97 -60.87
CA GLN A 1097 82.79 -19.64 -59.77
C GLN A 1097 81.84 -18.46 -60.08
N GLN A 1098 82.30 -17.47 -60.84
CA GLN A 1098 81.47 -16.33 -61.26
C GLN A 1098 80.43 -16.76 -62.31
N GLN A 1099 80.82 -17.64 -63.24
CA GLN A 1099 79.90 -18.22 -64.21
C GLN A 1099 78.87 -19.11 -63.50
N LEU A 1100 79.27 -19.91 -62.49
CA LEU A 1100 78.35 -20.70 -61.64
C LEU A 1100 77.28 -19.83 -60.98
N ARG A 1101 77.66 -18.67 -60.41
CA ARG A 1101 76.69 -17.74 -59.79
C ARG A 1101 75.75 -17.06 -60.79
N THR A 1102 76.21 -16.81 -62.01
CA THR A 1102 75.47 -16.05 -63.02
C THR A 1102 74.79 -16.92 -64.08
N ARG A 1103 74.95 -18.26 -64.01
CA ARG A 1103 74.44 -19.23 -64.99
C ARG A 1103 74.91 -18.99 -66.43
N SER A 1104 76.06 -18.33 -66.61
CA SER A 1104 76.45 -17.81 -67.93
C SER A 1104 77.18 -18.81 -68.84
N TRP A 1105 77.36 -20.08 -68.43
CA TRP A 1105 78.00 -21.11 -69.27
C TRP A 1105 77.03 -21.82 -70.22
N TRP A 1106 75.72 -21.67 -69.98
CA TRP A 1106 74.67 -22.10 -70.89
C TRP A 1106 73.73 -20.92 -71.18
N SER A 1107 72.99 -21.02 -72.28
CA SER A 1107 71.93 -20.06 -72.62
C SER A 1107 70.72 -20.81 -73.15
N GLY A 1108 69.54 -20.24 -72.94
CA GLY A 1108 68.27 -20.83 -73.33
C GLY A 1108 67.21 -20.71 -72.24
N PRO A 1109 66.00 -21.22 -72.49
CA PRO A 1109 64.89 -21.12 -71.55
C PRO A 1109 65.07 -22.05 -70.35
N GLU A 1110 64.58 -21.63 -69.18
CA GLU A 1110 64.33 -22.51 -68.05
C GLU A 1110 63.24 -23.54 -68.40
N ILE A 1111 63.35 -24.75 -67.86
CA ILE A 1111 62.47 -25.87 -68.19
C ILE A 1111 61.55 -26.15 -67.01
N TYR A 1112 60.25 -26.00 -67.22
CA TYR A 1112 59.19 -26.28 -66.26
C TYR A 1112 58.53 -27.62 -66.62
N LEU A 1113 58.87 -28.68 -65.90
CA LEU A 1113 58.24 -29.99 -66.01
C LEU A 1113 56.99 -30.02 -65.12
N VAL A 1114 55.81 -29.99 -65.74
CA VAL A 1114 54.51 -30.02 -65.06
C VAL A 1114 53.90 -31.41 -65.20
N VAL A 1115 53.72 -32.11 -64.08
CA VAL A 1115 53.20 -33.48 -64.04
C VAL A 1115 51.87 -33.50 -63.30
N ASP A 1116 50.77 -33.76 -64.01
CA ASP A 1116 49.46 -34.01 -63.40
C ASP A 1116 49.27 -35.51 -63.11
N ASP A 1117 48.48 -35.84 -62.08
CA ASP A 1117 48.20 -37.20 -61.62
C ASP A 1117 49.45 -38.12 -61.54
N TYR A 1118 50.47 -37.70 -60.78
CA TYR A 1118 51.72 -38.44 -60.61
C TYR A 1118 51.53 -39.90 -60.16
N ASP A 1119 50.46 -40.19 -59.42
CA ASP A 1119 50.10 -41.55 -59.01
C ASP A 1119 49.80 -42.49 -60.20
N LEU A 1120 49.42 -41.96 -61.37
CA LEU A 1120 49.28 -42.73 -62.60
C LEU A 1120 50.61 -42.88 -63.36
N VAL A 1121 51.55 -41.94 -63.17
CA VAL A 1121 52.88 -41.97 -63.78
C VAL A 1121 53.79 -42.97 -63.04
N ALA A 1122 53.76 -42.95 -61.70
CA ALA A 1122 54.48 -43.88 -60.83
C ALA A 1122 53.69 -45.20 -60.64
N GLY A 1123 53.39 -45.89 -61.74
CA GLY A 1123 52.64 -47.15 -61.76
C GLY A 1123 53.47 -48.41 -61.44
N ALA A 1124 52.81 -49.57 -61.44
CA ALA A 1124 53.43 -50.86 -61.10
C ALA A 1124 54.56 -51.32 -62.04
N THR A 1125 54.64 -50.76 -63.26
CA THR A 1125 55.68 -51.05 -64.26
C THR A 1125 56.96 -50.24 -64.07
N GLY A 1126 57.05 -49.43 -63.01
CA GLY A 1126 58.17 -48.53 -62.74
C GLY A 1126 57.88 -47.09 -63.18
N ASN A 1127 58.62 -46.14 -62.60
CA ASN A 1127 58.44 -44.72 -62.81
C ASN A 1127 59.43 -44.19 -63.89
N PRO A 1128 58.96 -43.77 -65.07
CA PRO A 1128 59.84 -43.28 -66.15
C PRO A 1128 60.57 -41.98 -65.80
N LEU A 1129 60.13 -41.24 -64.77
CA LEU A 1129 60.79 -40.02 -64.30
C LEU A 1129 61.93 -40.28 -63.31
N THR A 1130 62.15 -41.53 -62.88
CA THR A 1130 63.22 -41.88 -61.92
C THR A 1130 64.60 -41.32 -62.28
N PRO A 1131 65.06 -41.35 -63.56
CA PRO A 1131 66.37 -40.80 -63.92
C PRO A 1131 66.50 -39.28 -63.69
N LEU A 1132 65.40 -38.54 -63.59
CA LEU A 1132 65.41 -37.11 -63.29
C LEU A 1132 65.91 -36.82 -61.87
N ALA A 1133 65.79 -37.80 -60.96
CA ALA A 1133 66.18 -37.65 -59.55
C ALA A 1133 67.66 -37.26 -59.36
N ASP A 1134 68.53 -37.66 -60.29
CA ASP A 1134 69.96 -37.35 -60.27
C ASP A 1134 70.26 -35.87 -60.63
N TYR A 1135 69.34 -35.21 -61.34
CA TYR A 1135 69.47 -33.81 -61.76
C TYR A 1135 68.81 -32.82 -60.79
N LEU A 1136 67.90 -33.28 -59.92
CA LEU A 1136 67.21 -32.42 -58.95
C LEU A 1136 68.15 -31.63 -58.02
N PRO A 1137 69.27 -32.19 -57.49
CA PRO A 1137 70.21 -31.42 -56.67
C PRO A 1137 70.85 -30.24 -57.42
N HIS A 1138 70.94 -30.34 -58.75
CA HIS A 1138 71.54 -29.36 -59.65
C HIS A 1138 70.48 -28.49 -60.36
N ALA A 1139 69.20 -28.62 -60.00
CA ALA A 1139 68.09 -28.00 -60.69
C ALA A 1139 68.23 -26.48 -60.86
N LYS A 1140 68.76 -25.78 -59.83
CA LYS A 1140 69.05 -24.34 -59.90
C LYS A 1140 70.12 -24.00 -60.92
N ASP A 1141 71.12 -24.86 -61.12
CA ASP A 1141 72.23 -24.56 -62.02
C ASP A 1141 71.84 -24.79 -63.48
N VAL A 1142 71.02 -25.81 -63.75
CA VAL A 1142 70.57 -26.20 -65.10
C VAL A 1142 69.25 -25.56 -65.55
N GLY A 1143 68.60 -24.79 -64.66
CA GLY A 1143 67.32 -24.13 -64.92
C GLY A 1143 66.17 -25.13 -65.06
N LEU A 1144 66.09 -26.13 -64.16
CA LEU A 1144 65.03 -27.13 -64.12
C LEU A 1144 64.06 -26.84 -62.96
N HIS A 1145 62.78 -26.78 -63.29
CA HIS A 1145 61.69 -26.65 -62.33
C HIS A 1145 60.75 -27.84 -62.47
N VAL A 1146 60.34 -28.42 -61.34
CA VAL A 1146 59.52 -29.64 -61.34
C VAL A 1146 58.30 -29.42 -60.47
N ILE A 1147 57.13 -29.44 -61.10
CA ILE A 1147 55.84 -29.19 -60.48
C ILE A 1147 55.01 -30.46 -60.60
N VAL A 1148 54.67 -31.07 -59.47
CA VAL A 1148 54.01 -32.38 -59.44
C VAL A 1148 52.69 -32.27 -58.69
N ALA A 1149 51.60 -32.68 -59.32
CA ALA A 1149 50.33 -32.93 -58.63
C ALA A 1149 50.08 -34.42 -58.45
N ARG A 1150 49.65 -34.82 -57.25
CA ARG A 1150 49.34 -36.21 -56.90
C ARG A 1150 48.08 -36.29 -56.06
N ARG A 1151 47.33 -37.39 -56.18
CA ARG A 1151 46.30 -37.73 -55.18
C ARG A 1151 46.91 -37.88 -53.79
N SER A 1152 46.19 -37.48 -52.74
CA SER A 1152 46.64 -37.68 -51.35
C SER A 1152 46.63 -39.16 -50.94
N GLY A 1153 45.72 -39.97 -51.51
CA GLY A 1153 45.61 -41.41 -51.27
C GLY A 1153 46.96 -42.14 -51.35
N GLY A 1154 47.41 -42.72 -50.23
CA GLY A 1154 48.67 -43.46 -50.17
C GLY A 1154 49.93 -42.61 -50.41
N ALA A 1155 49.85 -41.29 -50.22
CA ALA A 1155 50.97 -40.37 -50.41
C ALA A 1155 52.12 -40.66 -49.44
N ALA A 1156 51.81 -41.05 -48.20
CA ALA A 1156 52.85 -41.39 -47.22
C ALA A 1156 53.82 -42.47 -47.73
N ARG A 1157 53.33 -43.45 -48.51
CA ARG A 1157 54.16 -44.48 -49.14
C ARG A 1157 54.86 -43.97 -50.39
N ALA A 1158 54.18 -43.17 -51.20
CA ALA A 1158 54.76 -42.61 -52.42
C ALA A 1158 55.86 -41.58 -52.16
N MET A 1159 55.93 -40.97 -50.97
CA MET A 1159 57.04 -40.10 -50.58
C MET A 1159 58.39 -40.82 -50.46
N PHE A 1160 58.42 -42.16 -50.56
CA PHE A 1160 59.65 -42.95 -50.70
C PHE A 1160 60.05 -43.21 -52.16
N ASP A 1161 59.22 -42.79 -53.14
CA ASP A 1161 59.61 -42.79 -54.55
C ASP A 1161 60.83 -41.87 -54.76
N PRO A 1162 61.86 -42.28 -55.53
CA PRO A 1162 63.11 -41.55 -55.62
C PRO A 1162 62.98 -40.07 -56.03
N VAL A 1163 62.04 -39.74 -56.92
CA VAL A 1163 61.86 -38.35 -57.40
C VAL A 1163 61.22 -37.51 -56.29
N LEU A 1164 60.10 -37.96 -55.72
CA LEU A 1164 59.39 -37.24 -54.65
C LEU A 1164 60.23 -37.14 -53.37
N ALA A 1165 60.96 -38.20 -53.01
CA ALA A 1165 61.86 -38.22 -51.87
C ALA A 1165 62.97 -37.16 -52.03
N ARG A 1166 63.62 -37.10 -53.21
CA ARG A 1166 64.65 -36.09 -53.50
C ARG A 1166 64.10 -34.67 -53.50
N MET A 1167 62.95 -34.43 -54.13
CA MET A 1167 62.29 -33.11 -54.10
C MET A 1167 62.04 -32.65 -52.65
N ARG A 1168 61.52 -33.54 -51.81
CA ARG A 1168 61.25 -33.25 -50.40
C ARG A 1168 62.54 -32.98 -49.61
N ASP A 1169 63.57 -33.81 -49.79
CA ASP A 1169 64.84 -33.67 -49.07
C ASP A 1169 65.55 -32.33 -49.40
N LEU A 1170 65.40 -31.85 -50.65
CA LEU A 1170 65.88 -30.55 -51.10
C LEU A 1170 65.04 -29.36 -50.56
N GLY A 1171 63.94 -29.63 -49.87
CA GLY A 1171 63.07 -28.60 -49.29
C GLY A 1171 62.19 -27.89 -50.32
N CYS A 1172 61.55 -28.65 -51.22
CA CYS A 1172 60.58 -28.13 -52.16
C CYS A 1172 59.39 -27.43 -51.46
N MET A 1173 58.72 -26.52 -52.19
CA MET A 1173 57.43 -26.01 -51.75
C MET A 1173 56.38 -27.12 -51.79
N GLY A 1174 55.44 -27.08 -50.85
CA GLY A 1174 54.33 -28.01 -50.77
C GLY A 1174 52.99 -27.28 -50.74
N LEU A 1175 52.03 -27.67 -51.57
CA LEU A 1175 50.64 -27.24 -51.46
C LEU A 1175 49.79 -28.44 -51.03
N MET A 1176 49.37 -28.44 -49.78
CA MET A 1176 48.45 -29.44 -49.24
C MET A 1176 47.00 -28.95 -49.36
N MET A 1177 46.27 -29.48 -50.33
CA MET A 1177 44.83 -29.21 -50.50
C MET A 1177 43.98 -30.16 -49.64
N SER A 1178 42.66 -30.23 -49.89
CA SER A 1178 41.76 -31.13 -49.17
C SER A 1178 42.26 -32.58 -49.13
N ALA A 1179 42.40 -33.15 -47.93
CA ALA A 1179 42.73 -34.55 -47.71
C ALA A 1179 42.27 -35.05 -46.33
N GLY A 1180 41.94 -36.34 -46.24
CA GLY A 1180 41.54 -37.01 -45.00
C GLY A 1180 42.64 -37.02 -43.94
N GLN A 1181 42.24 -36.94 -42.66
CA GLN A 1181 43.16 -36.93 -41.52
C GLN A 1181 43.92 -38.26 -41.33
N ASP A 1182 43.39 -39.36 -41.89
CA ASP A 1182 43.96 -40.71 -41.76
C ASP A 1182 45.31 -40.88 -42.48
N GLU A 1183 45.66 -39.99 -43.42
CA GLU A 1183 46.91 -40.04 -44.17
C GLU A 1183 48.14 -39.58 -43.37
N GLY A 1184 47.95 -38.98 -42.19
CA GLY A 1184 49.04 -38.44 -41.36
C GLY A 1184 49.70 -37.19 -41.95
N VAL A 1185 50.84 -36.78 -41.38
CA VAL A 1185 51.58 -35.59 -41.85
C VAL A 1185 52.39 -35.96 -43.10
N LEU A 1186 52.02 -35.39 -44.26
CA LEU A 1186 52.64 -35.70 -45.56
C LEU A 1186 53.77 -34.73 -45.93
N LEU A 1187 53.58 -33.43 -45.65
CA LEU A 1187 54.51 -32.34 -45.94
C LEU A 1187 54.51 -31.36 -44.74
N GLY A 1188 55.69 -30.86 -44.36
CA GLY A 1188 55.83 -29.91 -43.25
C GLY A 1188 55.38 -30.46 -41.90
N ALA A 1189 54.70 -29.63 -41.11
CA ALA A 1189 54.14 -30.00 -39.80
C ALA A 1189 52.59 -30.10 -39.80
N VAL A 1190 51.95 -29.81 -40.93
CA VAL A 1190 50.49 -29.65 -41.02
C VAL A 1190 49.81 -31.01 -41.22
N ARG A 1191 48.79 -31.29 -40.40
CA ARG A 1191 47.90 -32.43 -40.65
C ARG A 1191 46.87 -32.06 -41.73
N PRO A 1192 46.70 -32.89 -42.77
CA PRO A 1192 45.66 -32.67 -43.78
C PRO A 1192 44.27 -32.63 -43.16
N SER A 1193 43.38 -31.83 -43.75
CA SER A 1193 41.98 -31.71 -43.36
C SER A 1193 41.11 -31.52 -44.61
N ALA A 1194 39.80 -31.77 -44.47
CA ALA A 1194 38.85 -31.49 -45.53
C ALA A 1194 38.78 -29.97 -45.77
N GLN A 1195 38.93 -29.56 -47.04
CA GLN A 1195 38.95 -28.16 -47.46
C GLN A 1195 38.05 -27.95 -48.69
N PRO A 1196 37.47 -26.76 -48.89
CA PRO A 1196 36.81 -26.41 -50.15
C PRO A 1196 37.75 -26.52 -51.36
N PRO A 1197 37.22 -26.71 -52.58
CA PRO A 1197 38.02 -26.72 -53.79
C PRO A 1197 38.87 -25.46 -53.95
N GLY A 1198 40.12 -25.63 -54.38
CA GLY A 1198 41.09 -24.54 -54.54
C GLY A 1198 41.74 -24.07 -53.23
N ARG A 1199 41.26 -24.52 -52.06
CA ARG A 1199 41.87 -24.16 -50.77
C ARG A 1199 42.95 -25.16 -50.37
N GLY A 1200 44.07 -24.66 -49.88
CA GLY A 1200 45.17 -25.49 -49.41
C GLY A 1200 46.20 -24.73 -48.58
N THR A 1201 46.98 -25.46 -47.80
CA THR A 1201 48.07 -24.90 -47.01
C THR A 1201 49.35 -24.93 -47.83
N LEU A 1202 49.91 -23.75 -48.10
CA LEU A 1202 51.21 -23.56 -48.71
C LEU A 1202 52.29 -23.70 -47.62
N ILE A 1203 53.23 -24.59 -47.87
CA ILE A 1203 54.32 -24.97 -46.98
C ILE A 1203 55.61 -24.60 -47.70
N THR A 1204 56.33 -23.63 -47.14
CA THR A 1204 57.61 -23.14 -47.69
C THR A 1204 58.66 -23.22 -46.60
N ARG A 1205 59.82 -23.81 -46.91
CA ARG A 1205 60.87 -24.01 -45.91
C ARG A 1205 61.39 -22.67 -45.41
N GLY A 1206 61.33 -22.44 -44.10
CA GLY A 1206 61.80 -21.20 -43.47
C GLY A 1206 60.75 -20.09 -43.41
N GLN A 1207 59.56 -20.30 -43.97
CA GLN A 1207 58.40 -19.42 -43.83
C GLN A 1207 57.31 -20.12 -43.01
N PRO A 1208 56.43 -19.37 -42.32
CA PRO A 1208 55.29 -19.98 -41.63
C PRO A 1208 54.31 -20.57 -42.63
N ASP A 1209 53.76 -21.75 -42.30
CA ASP A 1209 52.72 -22.40 -43.10
C ASP A 1209 51.51 -21.47 -43.24
N GLN A 1210 51.05 -21.27 -44.48
CA GLN A 1210 49.99 -20.30 -44.78
C GLN A 1210 48.83 -20.96 -45.52
N LEU A 1211 47.61 -20.81 -45.01
CA LEU A 1211 46.41 -21.22 -45.73
C LEU A 1211 46.13 -20.23 -46.87
N ILE A 1212 45.97 -20.74 -48.08
CA ILE A 1212 45.72 -19.96 -49.29
C ILE A 1212 44.49 -20.46 -50.05
N GLN A 1213 43.88 -19.57 -50.81
CA GLN A 1213 42.91 -19.90 -51.85
C GLN A 1213 43.57 -19.67 -53.21
N VAL A 1214 43.73 -20.76 -53.96
CA VAL A 1214 44.30 -20.73 -55.31
C VAL A 1214 43.36 -19.99 -56.24
N ALA A 1215 43.92 -19.14 -57.11
CA ALA A 1215 43.15 -18.42 -58.10
C ALA A 1215 42.53 -19.36 -59.15
N TRP A 1216 41.31 -19.05 -59.57
CA TRP A 1216 40.56 -19.83 -60.54
C TRP A 1216 40.76 -19.30 -61.95
N THR A 1217 40.96 -20.24 -62.87
CA THR A 1217 41.01 -20.00 -64.31
C THR A 1217 40.06 -20.97 -65.01
N ASP A 1218 39.21 -20.42 -65.88
CA ASP A 1218 38.28 -21.24 -66.65
C ASP A 1218 39.04 -22.21 -67.56
N PRO A 1219 38.62 -23.49 -67.64
CA PRO A 1219 39.21 -24.44 -68.57
C PRO A 1219 39.09 -23.93 -70.01
N PRO A 1220 39.98 -24.37 -70.91
CA PRO A 1220 39.95 -23.96 -72.29
C PRO A 1220 38.70 -24.59 -72.94
N ARG A 1221 38.04 -23.82 -73.81
CA ARG A 1221 36.77 -24.24 -74.44
C ARG A 1221 36.96 -25.21 -75.58
#